data_AF-A0A182JBU6-F1
#
_entry.id   AF-A0A182JBU6-F1
#
_cell.length_a   1.000
_cell.length_b   1.000
_cell.length_c   1.000
_cell.angle_alpha   90.00
_cell.angle_beta   90.00
_cell.angle_gamma   90.00
#
_symmetry.space_group_name_H-M   'P 1'
#
loop_
_entity.id
_entity.type
_entity.pdbx_description
1 polymer ?
#
loop_
_entity_poly.entity_id
_entity_poly.type
_entity_poly.pdbx_seq_one_letter_code
_entity_poly.pdbx_strand_id
1 'polypeptide(L)'
;MDLLKPRTVPLSEETILWFEFLLKPSLLTKHLSTSNPDPSATDLITQFLTIAPDGQSQNDVTTPDPEVGPFKAEGLKYSKKQLALKILALKVAAFIRWDLDKLERFLTVARQVQLLCDLCSITAGKMVTLPLSLVHESPAVGPEGSSHSLTFALTLYHRWVLRAQVIRAAVIKNMKPFNTHGPTVPDPATFTLRDESSISALEPFTQLSIDFLNQLAQDPHAFRVLTYDSFVPLDSNTDNTQQRFDSAIAIKPCELRAQIHYDLCQYYLYVQRYELARQNVLLCKENYAQWQREEIGRTGLPPAYCTVDAEGLQGYLLACGVTGEPDGLLQRLHESILNHYSDIVMILKEDNVRKEIPMTQRKLLELNIEGYNAIGSTDGNPIEQMELELAVAALNIIRYVMDGENILSCNVALQKYKNQQPKLIESLFQYADEQYEQFTLAEQEMLKRYFFKIISLYGGELGAAIEGFVRTYSKVVSLQELKDFRLQRPQPDTQLSGIAVQSDWVIPETKNPRLEVGQLERQLISCTSANAIRKLLVKIAGTNPSKPLFTINPSWSIPCALELILLPLPRGFLQDFAYILIGKARELVARKDYATAITLLTVLKNETQRPELVGNPLVAKLGKMVSWEGLLVQIQQVLEEWPKKPADQPQLMRNCKQCLNAAVPGNNASGGGAAAGDLIPHGKVLEHCAALLLNFNEWNSLLIQPDKRFPGVELCSALTQAFLDIEKFKGTKKTNREVWELMLPMFVSQPGSRQRQLPADSPLVLLIAKLRDPLVISILLSLLAKLHNILKDETNLDMNAEYMFLWPTNLNNTAIYNIKLVTEALNLLLNQALKYYPNNIPWLKLKGDLEFVANNHEAAMRYYVTALISGTEYCTVHLQRPLFDDFLIRRMIKCSSALGCFVQAAVLCQFFDETDYGLAFKSISEKSANFSDAMDAYYSCIWEPTLLEFIVNCHHKKGEHKRRLQTISFLGQLELNANNNEEIKREAAAVRKNRFLRSLAKQYMC
;
A
#
# COMPACT_ATOMS: atom_id res chain seq x y z
N MET A 1 -21.61 31.96 -58.72
CA MET A 1 -22.40 30.72 -58.58
C MET A 1 -22.35 30.36 -57.11
N ASP A 2 -23.39 30.74 -56.38
CA ASP A 2 -23.43 30.78 -54.92
C ASP A 2 -24.00 29.44 -54.40
N LEU A 3 -23.15 28.58 -53.83
CA LEU A 3 -23.45 27.19 -53.47
C LEU A 3 -24.08 27.03 -52.07
N LEU A 4 -24.53 28.12 -51.43
CA LEU A 4 -24.99 28.12 -50.04
C LEU A 4 -26.42 28.65 -49.82
N LYS A 5 -27.30 28.54 -50.82
CA LYS A 5 -28.76 28.65 -50.59
C LYS A 5 -29.40 27.26 -50.57
N PRO A 6 -30.06 26.84 -49.47
CA PRO A 6 -30.86 25.62 -49.47
C PRO A 6 -31.98 25.78 -50.50
N ARG A 7 -32.01 24.90 -51.50
CA ARG A 7 -33.17 24.75 -52.38
C ARG A 7 -34.19 23.90 -51.63
N THR A 8 -35.41 24.39 -51.48
CA THR A 8 -36.56 23.58 -51.06
C THR A 8 -36.72 22.42 -52.05
N VAL A 9 -36.51 21.19 -51.58
CA VAL A 9 -36.87 19.98 -52.31
C VAL A 9 -38.39 19.97 -52.46
N PRO A 10 -38.97 19.77 -53.66
CA PRO A 10 -40.41 19.59 -53.79
C PRO A 10 -40.83 18.36 -52.98
N LEU A 11 -41.93 18.48 -52.21
CA LEU A 11 -42.52 17.37 -51.47
C LEU A 11 -42.75 16.19 -52.42
N SER A 12 -42.35 14.99 -52.01
CA SER A 12 -42.66 13.74 -52.73
C SER A 12 -44.17 13.66 -52.96
N GLU A 13 -44.62 13.22 -54.14
CA GLU A 13 -46.04 13.01 -54.49
C GLU A 13 -46.77 12.07 -53.50
N GLU A 14 -46.05 11.33 -52.65
CA GLU A 14 -46.57 10.43 -51.62
C GLU A 14 -46.71 11.09 -50.23
N THR A 15 -46.35 12.36 -50.05
CA THR A 15 -46.36 13.02 -48.74
C THR A 15 -47.80 13.43 -48.33
N ILE A 16 -48.43 12.68 -47.43
CA ILE A 16 -49.78 12.97 -46.94
C ILE A 16 -49.75 14.16 -45.95
N LEU A 17 -50.49 15.22 -46.24
CA LEU A 17 -50.60 16.38 -45.36
C LEU A 17 -51.64 16.13 -44.24
N TRP A 18 -51.41 16.68 -43.04
CA TRP A 18 -52.25 16.42 -41.85
C TRP A 18 -53.75 16.70 -42.06
N PHE A 19 -54.10 17.71 -42.87
CA PHE A 19 -55.49 18.08 -43.11
C PHE A 19 -56.19 17.10 -44.05
N GLU A 20 -55.47 16.31 -44.84
CA GLU A 20 -56.08 15.29 -45.70
C GLU A 20 -56.78 14.19 -44.90
N PHE A 21 -56.32 13.93 -43.67
CA PHE A 21 -56.98 13.01 -42.74
C PHE A 21 -58.36 13.52 -42.27
N LEU A 22 -58.61 14.83 -42.32
CA LEU A 22 -59.93 15.41 -42.06
C LEU A 22 -60.85 15.32 -43.29
N LEU A 23 -60.28 15.42 -44.49
CA LEU A 23 -61.04 15.44 -45.74
C LEU A 23 -61.42 14.04 -46.23
N LYS A 24 -60.62 13.02 -45.91
CA LYS A 24 -60.81 11.62 -46.35
C LYS A 24 -60.89 10.69 -45.13
N PRO A 25 -62.11 10.35 -44.64
CA PRO A 25 -62.28 9.55 -43.41
C PRO A 25 -61.57 8.19 -43.39
N SER A 26 -61.43 7.53 -44.54
CA SER A 26 -60.76 6.22 -44.67
C SER A 26 -59.23 6.31 -44.79
N LEU A 27 -58.68 7.51 -45.01
CA LEU A 27 -57.25 7.71 -45.24
C LEU A 27 -56.44 7.39 -43.99
N LEU A 28 -56.95 7.77 -42.80
CA LEU A 28 -56.26 7.53 -41.54
C LEU A 28 -56.08 6.03 -41.28
N THR A 29 -57.13 5.23 -41.49
CA THR A 29 -57.07 3.77 -41.31
C THR A 29 -56.10 3.13 -42.30
N LYS A 30 -56.14 3.56 -43.57
CA LYS A 30 -55.24 3.05 -44.61
C LYS A 30 -53.78 3.38 -44.30
N HIS A 31 -53.51 4.61 -43.86
CA HIS A 31 -52.17 5.09 -43.49
C HIS A 31 -51.58 4.28 -42.33
N LEU A 32 -52.31 4.22 -41.21
CA LEU A 32 -51.83 3.53 -40.00
C LEU A 32 -51.67 2.02 -40.18
N SER A 33 -52.30 1.42 -41.20
CA SER A 33 -52.19 -0.01 -41.53
C SER A 33 -50.98 -0.34 -42.42
N THR A 34 -50.21 0.65 -42.88
CA THR A 34 -49.00 0.42 -43.69
C THR A 34 -47.82 -0.04 -42.82
N SER A 35 -46.87 -0.78 -43.42
CA SER A 35 -45.61 -1.14 -42.75
C SER A 35 -44.74 0.11 -42.60
N ASN A 36 -44.61 0.63 -41.38
CA ASN A 36 -43.92 1.87 -41.03
C ASN A 36 -44.57 3.14 -41.61
N PRO A 37 -45.73 3.58 -41.08
CA PRO A 37 -46.35 4.83 -41.50
C PRO A 37 -45.45 6.04 -41.19
N ASP A 38 -45.28 6.93 -42.18
CA ASP A 38 -44.60 8.22 -42.02
C ASP A 38 -45.57 9.35 -42.44
N PRO A 39 -46.03 10.22 -41.52
CA PRO A 39 -45.69 10.28 -40.09
C PRO A 39 -46.21 9.08 -39.29
N SER A 40 -45.49 8.71 -38.22
CA SER A 40 -45.87 7.61 -37.32
C SER A 40 -47.14 7.94 -36.52
N ALA A 41 -47.74 6.94 -35.87
CA ALA A 41 -48.94 7.16 -35.05
C ALA A 41 -48.71 8.21 -33.94
N THR A 42 -47.55 8.22 -33.29
CA THR A 42 -47.21 9.19 -32.24
C THR A 42 -46.89 10.57 -32.81
N ASP A 43 -46.32 10.63 -34.01
CA ASP A 43 -46.09 11.90 -34.72
C ASP A 43 -47.42 12.53 -35.14
N LEU A 44 -48.38 11.73 -35.62
CA LEU A 44 -49.73 12.18 -35.95
C LEU A 44 -50.46 12.72 -34.72
N ILE A 45 -50.38 12.04 -33.58
CA ILE A 45 -50.93 12.55 -32.30
C ILE A 45 -50.33 13.92 -31.99
N THR A 46 -49.00 14.05 -32.05
CA THR A 46 -48.30 15.31 -31.79
C THR A 46 -48.70 16.41 -32.77
N GLN A 47 -48.81 16.08 -34.06
CA GLN A 47 -49.18 17.00 -35.13
C GLN A 47 -50.63 17.50 -34.95
N PHE A 48 -51.59 16.60 -34.70
CA PHE A 48 -52.98 16.98 -34.48
C PHE A 48 -53.16 17.84 -33.22
N LEU A 49 -52.50 17.47 -32.11
CA LEU A 49 -52.58 18.23 -30.86
C LEU A 49 -51.85 19.58 -30.95
N THR A 50 -50.82 19.72 -31.78
CA THR A 50 -50.10 21.00 -31.97
C THR A 50 -50.86 21.97 -32.88
N ILE A 51 -51.63 21.45 -33.84
CA ILE A 51 -52.41 22.25 -34.79
C ILE A 51 -53.79 22.61 -34.23
N ALA A 52 -54.27 21.85 -33.24
CA ALA A 52 -55.45 22.19 -32.47
C ALA A 52 -55.17 23.51 -31.71
N PRO A 53 -55.94 24.60 -31.96
CA PRO A 53 -55.68 25.88 -31.31
C PRO A 53 -55.90 25.74 -29.79
N ASP A 54 -54.97 26.27 -28.98
CA ASP A 54 -55.13 26.29 -27.52
C ASP A 54 -56.33 27.16 -27.15
N GLY A 55 -57.22 26.62 -26.31
CA GLY A 55 -58.36 27.37 -25.79
C GLY A 55 -57.87 28.42 -24.80
N GLN A 56 -57.99 29.69 -25.16
CA GLN A 56 -57.89 30.89 -24.31
C GLN A 56 -56.58 31.04 -23.51
N SER A 57 -55.69 31.86 -24.06
CA SER A 57 -54.79 32.70 -23.27
C SER A 57 -55.61 33.46 -22.21
N GLN A 58 -55.26 33.28 -20.94
CA GLN A 58 -55.47 34.29 -19.91
C GLN A 58 -54.79 35.57 -20.38
N ASN A 59 -55.50 36.49 -21.05
CA ASN A 59 -55.19 37.93 -21.18
C ASN A 59 -56.09 38.63 -22.23
N ASP A 60 -57.41 38.54 -22.09
CA ASP A 60 -58.28 39.59 -22.66
C ASP A 60 -59.33 39.98 -21.62
N VAL A 61 -58.97 41.01 -20.85
CA VAL A 61 -59.91 41.90 -20.17
C VAL A 61 -60.46 42.83 -21.25
N THR A 62 -61.74 42.69 -21.62
CA THR A 62 -62.64 43.84 -21.83
C THR A 62 -64.09 43.43 -22.09
N THR A 63 -64.97 44.11 -21.34
CA THR A 63 -66.44 44.31 -21.49
C THR A 63 -67.40 43.13 -21.36
N PRO A 64 -68.32 43.16 -20.38
CA PRO A 64 -69.46 42.24 -20.30
C PRO A 64 -70.60 42.72 -21.20
N ASP A 65 -71.11 41.87 -22.08
CA ASP A 65 -72.40 42.07 -22.73
C ASP A 65 -73.50 41.46 -21.83
N PRO A 66 -74.51 42.22 -21.38
CA PRO A 66 -75.48 41.75 -20.39
C PRO A 66 -76.78 41.32 -21.07
N GLU A 67 -76.87 40.11 -21.64
CA GLU A 67 -78.19 39.58 -22.07
C GLU A 67 -78.22 38.06 -22.39
N VAL A 68 -77.96 37.17 -21.41
CA VAL A 68 -78.56 35.81 -21.41
C VAL A 68 -78.76 35.35 -19.97
N GLY A 69 -80.00 35.00 -19.62
CA GLY A 69 -80.42 34.56 -18.28
C GLY A 69 -79.81 33.23 -17.79
N PRO A 70 -80.05 32.87 -16.52
CA PRO A 70 -79.31 31.82 -15.82
C PRO A 70 -79.92 30.44 -16.08
N PHE A 71 -79.78 29.90 -17.29
CA PHE A 71 -80.04 28.47 -17.54
C PHE A 71 -79.13 27.91 -18.65
N LYS A 72 -78.36 26.88 -18.25
CA LYS A 72 -77.58 25.90 -19.05
C LYS A 72 -76.24 26.35 -19.66
N ALA A 73 -75.15 25.95 -18.99
CA ALA A 73 -73.84 25.75 -19.63
C ALA A 73 -73.18 24.44 -19.16
N GLU A 74 -73.88 23.31 -19.28
CA GLU A 74 -73.38 21.95 -18.93
C GLU A 74 -73.08 21.13 -20.19
N GLY A 75 -72.11 21.55 -21.00
CA GLY A 75 -71.72 20.82 -22.22
C GLY A 75 -70.25 21.03 -22.61
N LEU A 76 -69.77 20.21 -23.54
CA LEU A 76 -68.41 20.27 -24.09
C LEU A 76 -68.20 21.55 -24.91
N LYS A 77 -67.20 22.37 -24.55
CA LYS A 77 -66.95 23.70 -25.16
C LYS A 77 -65.77 23.72 -26.15
N TYR A 78 -65.70 22.79 -27.10
CA TYR A 78 -64.68 22.82 -28.16
C TYR A 78 -65.21 23.50 -29.43
N SER A 79 -64.37 24.29 -30.10
CA SER A 79 -64.65 24.71 -31.48
C SER A 79 -64.65 23.50 -32.42
N LYS A 80 -65.34 23.61 -33.57
CA LYS A 80 -65.42 22.54 -34.58
C LYS A 80 -64.04 22.00 -34.98
N LYS A 81 -63.08 22.91 -35.18
CA LYS A 81 -61.69 22.56 -35.51
C LYS A 81 -60.97 21.83 -34.37
N GLN A 82 -61.12 22.28 -33.13
CA GLN A 82 -60.53 21.61 -31.96
C GLN A 82 -61.12 20.22 -31.78
N LEU A 83 -62.44 20.08 -31.87
CA LEU A 83 -63.12 18.81 -31.68
C LEU A 83 -62.67 17.80 -32.75
N ALA A 84 -62.58 18.20 -34.01
CA ALA A 84 -62.15 17.31 -35.10
C ALA A 84 -60.71 16.80 -34.93
N LEU A 85 -59.77 17.69 -34.60
CA LEU A 85 -58.36 17.32 -34.42
C LEU A 85 -58.12 16.48 -33.16
N LYS A 86 -58.81 16.80 -32.06
CA LYS A 86 -58.71 16.04 -30.80
C LYS A 86 -59.29 14.64 -30.95
N ILE A 87 -60.44 14.50 -31.62
CA ILE A 87 -61.01 13.18 -31.93
C ILE A 87 -60.07 12.37 -32.82
N LEU A 88 -59.41 12.98 -33.82
CA LEU A 88 -58.41 12.28 -34.63
C LEU A 88 -57.22 11.81 -33.77
N ALA A 89 -56.70 12.64 -32.86
CA ALA A 89 -55.64 12.23 -31.93
C ALA A 89 -56.05 11.05 -31.04
N LEU A 90 -57.27 11.09 -30.47
CA LEU A 90 -57.81 9.98 -29.67
C LEU A 90 -58.07 8.71 -30.50
N LYS A 91 -58.49 8.87 -31.76
CA LYS A 91 -58.69 7.76 -32.70
C LYS A 91 -57.36 7.09 -33.06
N VAL A 92 -56.28 7.86 -33.21
CA VAL A 92 -54.92 7.32 -33.38
C VAL A 92 -54.42 6.65 -32.10
N ALA A 93 -54.66 7.23 -30.93
CA ALA A 93 -54.31 6.63 -29.64
C ALA A 93 -55.04 5.29 -29.41
N ALA A 94 -56.31 5.20 -29.81
CA ALA A 94 -57.08 3.96 -29.79
C ALA A 94 -56.56 2.92 -30.81
N PHE A 95 -56.02 3.35 -31.96
CA PHE A 95 -55.37 2.45 -32.93
C PHE A 95 -54.14 1.75 -32.34
N ILE A 96 -53.31 2.48 -31.60
CA ILE A 96 -52.16 1.90 -30.88
C ILE A 96 -52.54 1.22 -29.56
N ARG A 97 -53.85 1.01 -29.31
CA ARG A 97 -54.42 0.34 -28.14
C ARG A 97 -54.10 1.02 -26.80
N TRP A 98 -53.96 2.35 -26.79
CA TRP A 98 -53.67 3.12 -25.57
C TRP A 98 -52.39 2.65 -24.83
N ASP A 99 -51.42 2.15 -25.60
CA ASP A 99 -50.13 1.66 -25.11
C ASP A 99 -49.33 2.81 -24.47
N LEU A 100 -49.34 2.84 -23.12
CA LEU A 100 -48.68 3.89 -22.35
C LEU A 100 -47.16 3.88 -22.57
N ASP A 101 -46.52 2.73 -22.79
CA ASP A 101 -45.08 2.67 -23.05
C ASP A 101 -44.72 3.44 -24.34
N LYS A 102 -45.57 3.37 -25.37
CA LYS A 102 -45.39 4.17 -26.60
C LYS A 102 -45.68 5.65 -26.39
N LEU A 103 -46.75 5.98 -25.67
CA LEU A 103 -47.11 7.38 -25.41
C LEU A 103 -46.04 8.08 -24.55
N GLU A 104 -45.53 7.39 -23.52
CA GLU A 104 -44.52 7.91 -22.59
C GLU A 104 -43.16 8.11 -23.28
N ARG A 105 -42.79 7.23 -24.20
CA ARG A 105 -41.50 7.28 -24.92
C ARG A 105 -41.47 8.31 -26.04
N PHE A 106 -42.58 8.52 -26.74
CA PHE A 106 -42.60 9.31 -27.99
C PHE A 106 -43.38 10.63 -27.90
N LEU A 107 -44.15 10.88 -26.85
CA LEU A 107 -44.82 12.18 -26.62
C LEU A 107 -44.16 12.95 -25.47
N THR A 108 -44.20 14.28 -25.51
CA THR A 108 -43.81 15.11 -24.36
C THR A 108 -44.85 15.02 -23.23
N VAL A 109 -44.45 15.27 -21.98
CA VAL A 109 -45.36 15.21 -20.81
C VAL A 109 -46.57 16.13 -21.02
N ALA A 110 -46.36 17.35 -21.53
CA ALA A 110 -47.45 18.27 -21.85
C ALA A 110 -48.45 17.68 -22.87
N ARG A 111 -47.97 16.95 -23.90
CA ARG A 111 -48.84 16.30 -24.89
C ARG A 111 -49.53 15.05 -24.34
N GLN A 112 -48.89 14.31 -23.44
CA GLN A 112 -49.52 13.21 -22.70
C GLN A 112 -50.69 13.71 -21.85
N VAL A 113 -50.48 14.78 -21.06
CA VAL A 113 -51.52 15.42 -20.25
C VAL A 113 -52.65 15.95 -21.13
N GLN A 114 -52.33 16.62 -22.23
CA GLN A 114 -53.34 17.15 -23.16
C GLN A 114 -54.19 16.03 -23.76
N LEU A 115 -53.58 14.94 -24.21
CA LEU A 115 -54.29 13.78 -24.78
C LEU A 115 -55.23 13.13 -23.75
N LEU A 116 -54.76 12.91 -22.52
CA LEU A 116 -55.56 12.33 -21.44
C LEU A 116 -56.69 13.28 -21.00
N CYS A 117 -56.43 14.59 -20.96
CA CYS A 117 -57.41 15.63 -20.65
C CYS A 117 -58.54 15.66 -21.69
N ASP A 118 -58.18 15.57 -22.98
CA ASP A 118 -59.12 15.51 -24.08
C ASP A 118 -59.94 14.21 -24.06
N LEU A 119 -59.31 13.07 -23.73
CA LEU A 119 -60.00 11.80 -23.55
C LEU A 119 -61.05 11.87 -22.43
N CYS A 120 -60.67 12.38 -21.25
CA CYS A 120 -61.59 12.55 -20.13
C CYS A 120 -62.72 13.53 -20.47
N SER A 121 -62.42 14.63 -21.17
CA SER A 121 -63.43 15.63 -21.53
C SER A 121 -64.46 15.10 -22.54
N ILE A 122 -64.00 14.39 -23.58
CA ILE A 122 -64.86 13.82 -24.62
C ILE A 122 -65.71 12.68 -24.05
N THR A 123 -65.15 11.83 -23.18
CA THR A 123 -65.90 10.74 -22.55
C THR A 123 -66.87 11.21 -21.47
N ALA A 124 -66.57 12.31 -20.77
CA ALA A 124 -67.47 12.94 -19.81
C ALA A 124 -68.57 13.78 -20.48
N GLY A 125 -68.45 14.14 -21.76
CA GLY A 125 -69.37 15.05 -22.44
C GLY A 125 -69.31 16.51 -21.94
N LYS A 126 -68.26 16.86 -21.19
CA LYS A 126 -68.02 18.20 -20.60
C LYS A 126 -66.51 18.42 -20.41
N MET A 127 -66.08 19.67 -20.24
CA MET A 127 -64.67 19.97 -20.00
C MET A 127 -64.18 19.37 -18.67
N VAL A 128 -63.12 18.58 -18.73
CA VAL A 128 -62.40 18.01 -17.58
C VAL A 128 -60.98 18.57 -17.59
N THR A 129 -60.51 19.12 -16.47
CA THR A 129 -59.15 19.65 -16.35
C THR A 129 -58.30 18.69 -15.51
N LEU A 130 -57.10 18.36 -16.01
CA LEU A 130 -56.12 17.54 -15.29
C LEU A 130 -54.97 18.44 -14.77
N PRO A 131 -54.34 18.13 -13.62
CA PRO A 131 -54.65 17.01 -12.73
C PRO A 131 -55.96 17.22 -11.95
N LEU A 132 -56.70 16.14 -11.69
CA LEU A 132 -57.94 16.18 -10.92
C LEU A 132 -57.64 16.57 -9.47
N SER A 133 -57.92 17.82 -9.10
CA SER A 133 -57.62 18.34 -7.76
C SER A 133 -58.78 18.18 -6.78
N LEU A 134 -58.49 17.55 -5.64
CA LEU A 134 -59.21 17.52 -4.33
C LEU A 134 -60.72 17.19 -4.26
N VAL A 135 -61.43 16.95 -5.36
CA VAL A 135 -62.83 16.52 -5.31
C VAL A 135 -62.87 15.00 -5.46
N HIS A 136 -63.27 14.28 -4.40
CA HIS A 136 -63.51 12.83 -4.41
C HIS A 136 -64.66 12.38 -5.33
N GLU A 137 -65.26 13.30 -6.08
CA GLU A 137 -66.34 13.01 -7.01
C GLU A 137 -65.78 12.84 -8.42
N SER A 138 -66.01 11.65 -9.00
CA SER A 138 -65.79 11.41 -10.42
C SER A 138 -66.48 12.51 -11.23
N PRO A 139 -65.86 13.04 -12.30
CA PRO A 139 -66.50 14.07 -13.13
C PRO A 139 -67.92 13.63 -13.51
N ALA A 140 -68.94 14.39 -13.09
CA ALA A 140 -70.32 14.05 -13.40
C ALA A 140 -70.52 13.94 -14.93
N VAL A 141 -71.13 12.87 -15.40
CA VAL A 141 -71.32 12.61 -16.83
C VAL A 141 -72.32 13.62 -17.39
N GLY A 142 -71.90 14.39 -18.39
CA GLY A 142 -72.75 15.31 -19.13
C GLY A 142 -73.69 14.57 -20.10
N PRO A 143 -74.61 15.30 -20.76
CA PRO A 143 -75.67 14.70 -21.58
C PRO A 143 -75.17 13.87 -22.77
N GLU A 144 -73.96 14.13 -23.27
CA GLU A 144 -73.31 13.40 -24.38
C GLU A 144 -72.18 12.45 -23.91
N GLY A 145 -72.00 12.31 -22.60
CA GLY A 145 -70.96 11.48 -22.00
C GLY A 145 -71.41 10.04 -21.72
N SER A 146 -70.46 9.15 -21.42
CA SER A 146 -70.72 7.76 -21.05
C SER A 146 -69.95 7.38 -19.79
N SER A 147 -70.66 6.92 -18.75
CA SER A 147 -70.06 6.53 -17.47
C SER A 147 -68.97 5.46 -17.64
N HIS A 148 -69.25 4.39 -18.38
CA HIS A 148 -68.28 3.32 -18.61
C HIS A 148 -67.05 3.79 -19.42
N SER A 149 -67.25 4.73 -20.36
CA SER A 149 -66.16 5.30 -21.18
C SER A 149 -65.29 6.27 -20.38
N LEU A 150 -65.90 7.02 -19.47
CA LEU A 150 -65.20 7.90 -18.54
C LEU A 150 -64.39 7.08 -17.54
N THR A 151 -64.91 5.95 -17.03
CA THR A 151 -64.14 5.02 -16.18
C THR A 151 -62.88 4.53 -16.89
N PHE A 152 -62.96 4.18 -18.18
CA PHE A 152 -61.80 3.83 -18.98
C PHE A 152 -60.77 4.96 -19.06
N ALA A 153 -61.21 6.18 -19.39
CA ALA A 153 -60.36 7.37 -19.49
C ALA A 153 -59.64 7.67 -18.16
N LEU A 154 -60.37 7.63 -17.04
CA LEU A 154 -59.82 7.85 -15.70
C LEU A 154 -58.82 6.75 -15.31
N THR A 155 -59.06 5.51 -15.72
CA THR A 155 -58.13 4.40 -15.45
C THR A 155 -56.79 4.62 -16.15
N LEU A 156 -56.79 5.04 -17.42
CA LEU A 156 -55.55 5.39 -18.13
C LEU A 156 -54.83 6.57 -17.46
N TYR A 157 -55.56 7.60 -17.05
CA TYR A 157 -54.98 8.74 -16.34
C TYR A 157 -54.32 8.33 -15.01
N HIS A 158 -55.02 7.58 -14.15
CA HIS A 158 -54.48 7.18 -12.85
C HIS A 158 -53.29 6.22 -12.98
N ARG A 159 -53.29 5.33 -13.98
CA ARG A 159 -52.11 4.50 -14.32
C ARG A 159 -50.93 5.36 -14.78
N TRP A 160 -51.18 6.32 -15.66
CA TRP A 160 -50.16 7.25 -16.15
C TRP A 160 -49.54 8.08 -15.01
N VAL A 161 -50.34 8.56 -14.04
CA VAL A 161 -49.83 9.29 -12.86
C VAL A 161 -48.81 8.45 -12.09
N LEU A 162 -49.08 7.16 -11.84
CA LEU A 162 -48.14 6.28 -11.15
C LEU A 162 -46.86 6.05 -11.96
N ARG A 163 -47.00 5.77 -13.26
CA ARG A 163 -45.89 5.47 -14.17
C ARG A 163 -44.98 6.69 -14.40
N ALA A 164 -45.55 7.88 -14.52
CA ALA A 164 -44.81 9.14 -14.64
C ALA A 164 -43.87 9.38 -13.45
N GLN A 165 -44.27 9.00 -12.22
CA GLN A 165 -43.41 9.08 -11.04
C GLN A 165 -42.23 8.10 -11.10
N VAL A 166 -42.44 6.88 -11.61
CA VAL A 166 -41.39 5.86 -11.76
C VAL A 166 -40.38 6.25 -12.84
N ILE A 167 -40.85 6.75 -13.99
CA ILE A 167 -39.99 7.16 -15.12
C ILE A 167 -39.05 8.30 -14.73
N ARG A 168 -39.53 9.26 -13.92
CA ARG A 168 -38.71 10.35 -13.36
C ARG A 168 -37.42 9.82 -12.74
N ALA A 169 -37.49 8.77 -11.93
CA ALA A 169 -36.34 8.22 -11.22
C ALA A 169 -35.37 7.42 -12.10
N ALA A 170 -35.88 6.75 -13.14
CA ALA A 170 -35.05 5.98 -14.07
C ALA A 170 -34.16 6.88 -14.95
N VAL A 171 -34.65 8.07 -15.32
CA VAL A 171 -33.90 9.04 -16.14
C VAL A 171 -32.80 9.75 -15.33
N ILE A 172 -33.05 10.04 -14.05
CA ILE A 172 -32.07 10.69 -13.15
C ILE A 172 -30.75 9.90 -13.01
N LYS A 173 -30.79 8.56 -13.12
CA LYS A 173 -29.58 7.72 -13.03
C LYS A 173 -28.70 7.73 -14.29
N ASN A 174 -29.22 8.17 -15.45
CA ASN A 174 -28.49 8.10 -16.73
C ASN A 174 -27.91 9.44 -17.21
N MET A 175 -28.20 10.57 -16.54
CA MET A 175 -27.62 11.86 -16.89
C MET A 175 -26.38 12.17 -16.04
N LYS A 176 -25.19 11.99 -16.62
CA LYS A 176 -24.04 12.80 -16.23
C LYS A 176 -24.26 14.22 -16.76
N PRO A 177 -24.19 15.27 -15.92
CA PRO A 177 -24.36 16.64 -16.39
C PRO A 177 -23.17 17.02 -17.28
N PHE A 178 -23.35 16.96 -18.60
CA PHE A 178 -22.45 17.63 -19.52
C PHE A 178 -22.87 19.09 -19.62
N ASN A 179 -22.24 19.94 -18.79
CA ASN A 179 -22.27 21.39 -18.98
C ASN A 179 -21.59 21.72 -20.30
N THR A 180 -22.38 21.94 -21.36
CA THR A 180 -21.91 22.65 -22.55
C THR A 180 -22.69 23.95 -22.67
N HIS A 181 -22.06 25.03 -22.24
CA HIS A 181 -22.50 26.39 -22.54
C HIS A 181 -22.29 26.66 -24.03
N GLY A 182 -23.37 26.62 -24.80
CA GLY A 182 -23.39 27.10 -26.19
C GLY A 182 -24.81 27.01 -26.76
N PRO A 183 -25.32 28.04 -27.45
CA PRO A 183 -26.63 27.99 -28.07
C PRO A 183 -26.51 27.15 -29.35
N THR A 184 -26.67 25.84 -29.21
CA THR A 184 -26.82 24.95 -30.36
C THR A 184 -28.28 24.58 -30.52
N VAL A 185 -28.75 24.69 -31.76
CA VAL A 185 -30.10 24.35 -32.20
C VAL A 185 -30.39 22.91 -31.77
N PRO A 186 -31.48 22.64 -31.01
CA PRO A 186 -31.77 21.30 -30.55
C PRO A 186 -32.20 20.41 -31.71
N ASP A 187 -31.53 19.25 -31.82
CA ASP A 187 -31.92 18.14 -32.69
C ASP A 187 -33.21 17.50 -32.14
N PRO A 188 -34.32 17.41 -32.92
CA PRO A 188 -35.61 16.90 -32.45
C PRO A 188 -35.60 15.44 -31.97
N ALA A 189 -34.51 14.69 -32.21
CA ALA A 189 -34.35 13.31 -31.73
C ALA A 189 -33.86 13.19 -30.27
N THR A 190 -33.48 14.30 -29.62
CA THR A 190 -32.99 14.28 -28.24
C THR A 190 -34.12 14.67 -27.29
N PHE A 191 -34.56 13.72 -26.45
CA PHE A 191 -35.54 13.94 -25.39
C PHE A 191 -34.93 14.84 -24.29
N THR A 192 -34.80 16.14 -24.56
CA THR A 192 -34.28 17.14 -23.61
C THR A 192 -35.39 17.60 -22.68
N LEU A 193 -35.22 17.31 -21.39
CA LEU A 193 -36.05 17.70 -20.25
C LEU A 193 -36.36 19.21 -20.21
N ARG A 194 -37.58 19.61 -20.63
CA ARG A 194 -38.18 20.88 -20.20
C ARG A 194 -39.21 20.74 -19.06
N ASP A 195 -39.62 19.52 -18.70
CA ASP A 195 -40.86 19.28 -17.92
C ASP A 195 -40.64 18.64 -16.53
N GLU A 196 -39.45 18.80 -15.91
CA GLU A 196 -39.16 18.34 -14.53
C GLU A 196 -40.15 18.92 -13.49
N SER A 197 -40.54 20.19 -13.65
CA SER A 197 -41.49 20.87 -12.76
C SER A 197 -42.92 20.34 -12.91
N SER A 198 -43.29 19.85 -14.10
CA SER A 198 -44.64 19.38 -14.41
C SER A 198 -44.93 18.00 -13.81
N ILE A 199 -43.96 17.09 -13.76
CA ILE A 199 -44.13 15.76 -13.15
C ILE A 199 -44.10 15.85 -11.61
N SER A 200 -43.28 16.74 -11.03
CA SER A 200 -43.26 16.94 -9.57
C SER A 200 -44.59 17.46 -9.02
N ALA A 201 -45.36 18.19 -9.84
CA ALA A 201 -46.70 18.66 -9.47
C ALA A 201 -47.72 17.51 -9.32
N LEU A 202 -47.42 16.29 -9.78
CA LEU A 202 -48.32 15.14 -9.73
C LEU A 202 -48.25 14.37 -8.40
N GLU A 203 -47.20 14.57 -7.60
CA GLU A 203 -46.95 13.84 -6.35
C GLU A 203 -48.16 13.85 -5.38
N PRO A 204 -48.85 14.99 -5.14
CA PRO A 204 -50.01 15.04 -4.25
C PRO A 204 -51.21 14.19 -4.70
N PHE A 205 -51.31 13.83 -5.98
CA PHE A 205 -52.42 13.07 -6.56
C PHE A 205 -52.17 11.55 -6.62
N THR A 206 -50.99 11.12 -6.17
CA THR A 206 -50.56 9.72 -6.28
C THR A 206 -51.40 8.81 -5.41
N GLN A 207 -51.73 9.22 -4.17
CA GLN A 207 -52.57 8.43 -3.27
C GLN A 207 -53.99 8.25 -3.82
N LEU A 208 -54.58 9.32 -4.37
CA LEU A 208 -55.90 9.25 -5.03
C LEU A 208 -55.90 8.26 -6.20
N SER A 209 -54.79 8.20 -6.95
CA SER A 209 -54.64 7.25 -8.06
C SER A 209 -54.52 5.81 -7.58
N ILE A 210 -53.81 5.56 -6.47
CA ILE A 210 -53.74 4.25 -5.82
C ILE A 210 -55.14 3.80 -5.36
N ASP A 211 -55.88 4.68 -4.68
CA ASP A 211 -57.20 4.38 -4.13
C ASP A 211 -58.21 4.06 -5.25
N PHE A 212 -58.22 4.89 -6.31
CA PHE A 212 -59.07 4.67 -7.49
C PHE A 212 -58.78 3.32 -8.16
N LEU A 213 -57.51 3.00 -8.41
CA LEU A 213 -57.13 1.76 -9.08
C LEU A 213 -57.42 0.51 -8.22
N ASN A 214 -57.23 0.60 -6.90
CA ASN A 214 -57.58 -0.50 -5.99
C ASN A 214 -59.09 -0.71 -5.91
N GLN A 215 -59.89 0.36 -5.87
CA GLN A 215 -61.34 0.26 -5.88
C GLN A 215 -61.84 -0.37 -7.20
N LEU A 216 -61.27 0.05 -8.33
CA LEU A 216 -61.60 -0.49 -9.64
C LEU A 216 -61.20 -1.97 -9.79
N ALA A 217 -60.06 -2.38 -9.24
CA ALA A 217 -59.62 -3.78 -9.28
C ALA A 217 -60.60 -4.73 -8.54
N GLN A 218 -61.34 -4.21 -7.55
CA GLN A 218 -62.34 -4.94 -6.77
C GLN A 218 -63.74 -4.91 -7.40
N ASP A 219 -63.97 -4.07 -8.42
CA ASP A 219 -65.26 -3.92 -9.08
C ASP A 219 -65.65 -5.19 -9.87
N PRO A 220 -66.83 -5.79 -9.63
CA PRO A 220 -67.31 -6.94 -10.40
C PRO A 220 -67.87 -6.58 -11.79
N HIS A 221 -68.09 -5.30 -12.10
CA HIS A 221 -68.65 -4.89 -13.40
C HIS A 221 -67.64 -5.10 -14.55
N ALA A 222 -68.18 -5.35 -15.75
CA ALA A 222 -67.35 -5.54 -16.94
C ALA A 222 -66.67 -4.22 -17.34
N PHE A 223 -65.34 -4.20 -17.32
CA PHE A 223 -64.54 -3.06 -17.77
C PHE A 223 -64.56 -2.97 -19.30
N ARG A 224 -64.85 -1.79 -19.85
CA ARG A 224 -64.97 -1.57 -21.30
C ARG A 224 -63.82 -0.73 -21.82
N VAL A 225 -63.11 -1.24 -22.82
CA VAL A 225 -61.95 -0.61 -23.46
C VAL A 225 -62.41 0.11 -24.72
N LEU A 226 -62.08 1.40 -24.83
CA LEU A 226 -62.42 2.19 -26.03
C LEU A 226 -61.53 1.79 -27.20
N THR A 227 -62.16 1.53 -28.34
CA THR A 227 -61.50 1.04 -29.56
C THR A 227 -61.41 2.14 -30.61
N TYR A 228 -60.73 1.84 -31.73
CA TYR A 228 -60.66 2.73 -32.89
C TYR A 228 -62.05 3.22 -33.34
N ASP A 229 -63.07 2.36 -33.29
CA ASP A 229 -64.43 2.66 -33.74
C ASP A 229 -65.26 3.41 -32.69
N SER A 230 -64.76 3.56 -31.46
CA SER A 230 -65.38 4.39 -30.44
C SER A 230 -65.37 5.88 -30.80
N PHE A 231 -64.38 6.31 -31.60
CA PHE A 231 -64.19 7.71 -31.98
C PHE A 231 -64.64 7.97 -33.42
N VAL A 232 -65.62 8.85 -33.60
CA VAL A 232 -66.15 9.22 -34.92
C VAL A 232 -65.64 10.61 -35.29
N PRO A 233 -64.75 10.76 -36.29
CA PRO A 233 -64.23 12.05 -36.71
C PRO A 233 -65.34 12.90 -37.36
N LEU A 234 -65.25 14.23 -37.22
CA LEU A 234 -66.16 15.14 -37.92
C LEU A 234 -65.88 15.13 -39.43
N ASP A 235 -66.95 15.12 -40.23
CA ASP A 235 -66.87 15.35 -41.68
C ASP A 235 -67.18 16.82 -42.03
N SER A 236 -66.96 17.20 -43.29
CA SER A 236 -67.19 18.57 -43.77
C SER A 236 -68.66 19.02 -43.69
N ASN A 237 -69.60 18.07 -43.50
CA ASN A 237 -71.04 18.27 -43.66
C ASN A 237 -71.83 18.15 -42.34
N THR A 238 -71.17 17.79 -41.24
CA THR A 238 -71.78 17.65 -39.90
C THR A 238 -71.23 18.68 -38.92
N ASP A 239 -72.12 19.30 -38.14
CA ASP A 239 -71.75 20.30 -37.13
C ASP A 239 -71.54 19.71 -35.73
N ASN A 240 -72.04 18.49 -35.49
CA ASN A 240 -71.78 17.73 -34.27
C ASN A 240 -71.86 16.22 -34.56
N THR A 241 -70.98 15.41 -33.96
CA THR A 241 -70.97 13.94 -34.13
C THR A 241 -70.91 13.25 -32.77
N GLN A 242 -71.93 12.43 -32.49
CA GLN A 242 -71.93 11.57 -31.31
C GLN A 242 -70.88 10.46 -31.46
N GLN A 243 -70.09 10.28 -30.41
CA GLN A 243 -69.10 9.21 -30.33
C GLN A 243 -69.78 7.85 -30.13
N ARG A 244 -69.21 6.78 -30.67
CA ARG A 244 -69.80 5.43 -30.60
C ARG A 244 -69.24 4.66 -29.40
N PHE A 245 -69.53 5.15 -28.20
CA PHE A 245 -69.04 4.51 -26.98
C PHE A 245 -69.53 3.06 -26.79
N ASP A 246 -70.63 2.67 -27.45
CA ASP A 246 -71.10 1.28 -27.48
C ASP A 246 -70.17 0.33 -28.25
N SER A 247 -69.28 0.84 -29.11
CA SER A 247 -68.23 0.06 -29.79
C SER A 247 -67.07 -0.34 -28.87
N ALA A 248 -67.13 0.00 -27.58
CA ALA A 248 -66.14 -0.40 -26.59
C ALA A 248 -66.21 -1.90 -26.30
N ILE A 249 -65.05 -2.55 -26.20
CA ILE A 249 -64.95 -4.00 -25.97
C ILE A 249 -64.89 -4.26 -24.47
N ALA A 250 -65.75 -5.15 -23.97
CA ALA A 250 -65.67 -5.61 -22.58
C ALA A 250 -64.52 -6.61 -22.40
N ILE A 251 -63.62 -6.36 -21.45
CA ILE A 251 -62.52 -7.27 -21.10
C ILE A 251 -62.81 -8.01 -19.80
N LYS A 252 -62.08 -9.11 -19.58
CA LYS A 252 -62.20 -9.88 -18.33
C LYS A 252 -61.54 -9.14 -17.15
N PRO A 253 -62.05 -9.30 -15.92
CA PRO A 253 -61.44 -8.69 -14.73
C PRO A 253 -59.97 -9.09 -14.52
N CYS A 254 -59.58 -10.33 -14.86
CA CYS A 254 -58.19 -10.80 -14.71
C CYS A 254 -57.20 -10.01 -15.59
N GLU A 255 -57.59 -9.61 -16.81
CA GLU A 255 -56.75 -8.80 -17.70
C GLU A 255 -56.50 -7.41 -17.13
N LEU A 256 -57.55 -6.75 -16.63
CA LEU A 256 -57.46 -5.44 -15.99
C LEU A 256 -56.62 -5.49 -14.71
N ARG A 257 -56.91 -6.47 -13.83
CA ARG A 257 -56.22 -6.65 -12.55
C ARG A 257 -54.74 -6.91 -12.72
N ALA A 258 -54.36 -7.75 -13.68
CA ALA A 258 -52.95 -8.02 -13.99
C ALA A 258 -52.20 -6.71 -14.29
N GLN A 259 -52.78 -5.84 -15.12
CA GLN A 259 -52.18 -4.56 -15.47
C GLN A 259 -52.10 -3.58 -14.29
N ILE A 260 -53.18 -3.45 -13.52
CA ILE A 260 -53.21 -2.54 -12.35
C ILE A 260 -52.17 -2.95 -11.32
N HIS A 261 -52.10 -4.24 -10.97
CA HIS A 261 -51.13 -4.74 -10.00
C HIS A 261 -49.68 -4.63 -10.49
N TYR A 262 -49.45 -4.72 -11.82
CA TYR A 262 -48.12 -4.48 -12.40
C TYR A 262 -47.65 -3.04 -12.20
N ASP A 263 -48.48 -2.06 -12.55
CA ASP A 263 -48.14 -0.63 -12.39
C ASP A 263 -48.01 -0.24 -10.89
N LEU A 264 -48.84 -0.81 -10.01
CA LEU A 264 -48.71 -0.64 -8.55
C LEU A 264 -47.40 -1.25 -8.00
N CYS A 265 -47.01 -2.43 -8.48
CA CYS A 265 -45.74 -3.06 -8.08
C CYS A 265 -44.55 -2.17 -8.44
N GLN A 266 -44.49 -1.67 -9.68
CA GLN A 266 -43.45 -0.75 -10.14
C GLN A 266 -43.37 0.50 -9.27
N TYR A 267 -44.52 1.10 -8.95
CA TYR A 267 -44.58 2.26 -8.07
C TYR A 267 -44.11 1.96 -6.64
N TYR A 268 -44.55 0.85 -6.04
CA TYR A 268 -44.14 0.49 -4.68
C TYR A 268 -42.66 0.13 -4.57
N LEU A 269 -42.07 -0.48 -5.60
CA LEU A 269 -40.61 -0.66 -5.70
C LEU A 269 -39.89 0.70 -5.74
N TYR A 270 -40.41 1.65 -6.51
CA TYR A 270 -39.86 3.00 -6.59
C TYR A 270 -39.89 3.73 -5.23
N VAL A 271 -41.02 3.71 -4.51
CA VAL A 271 -41.13 4.33 -3.18
C VAL A 271 -40.59 3.46 -2.03
N GLN A 272 -39.89 2.37 -2.34
CA GLN A 272 -39.24 1.45 -1.38
C GLN A 272 -40.21 0.80 -0.37
N ARG A 273 -41.47 0.59 -0.75
CA ARG A 273 -42.47 -0.17 0.04
C ARG A 273 -42.49 -1.63 -0.41
N TYR A 274 -41.42 -2.36 -0.11
CA TYR A 274 -41.17 -3.71 -0.64
C TYR A 274 -42.28 -4.74 -0.32
N GLU A 275 -42.94 -4.63 0.85
CA GLU A 275 -44.03 -5.55 1.21
C GLU A 275 -45.26 -5.40 0.31
N LEU A 276 -45.65 -4.16 0.04
CA LEU A 276 -46.77 -3.86 -0.88
C LEU A 276 -46.39 -4.20 -2.33
N ALA A 277 -45.14 -4.00 -2.71
CA ALA A 277 -44.62 -4.42 -4.01
C ALA A 277 -44.72 -5.96 -4.18
N ARG A 278 -44.31 -6.71 -3.15
CA ARG A 278 -44.39 -8.18 -3.11
C ARG A 278 -45.83 -8.68 -3.21
N GLN A 279 -46.76 -8.07 -2.48
CA GLN A 279 -48.18 -8.43 -2.57
C GLN A 279 -48.74 -8.21 -3.99
N ASN A 280 -48.46 -7.05 -4.58
CA ASN A 280 -48.97 -6.70 -5.90
C ASN A 280 -48.33 -7.53 -7.02
N VAL A 281 -47.04 -7.87 -6.95
CA VAL A 281 -46.40 -8.71 -7.98
C VAL A 281 -46.97 -10.14 -7.98
N LEU A 282 -47.34 -10.68 -6.82
CA LEU A 282 -48.00 -11.99 -6.70
C LEU A 282 -49.41 -11.96 -7.29
N LEU A 283 -50.21 -10.95 -6.95
CA LEU A 283 -51.54 -10.76 -7.52
C LEU A 283 -51.48 -10.54 -9.05
N CYS A 284 -50.48 -9.80 -9.53
CA CYS A 284 -50.21 -9.62 -10.95
C CYS A 284 -49.95 -10.98 -11.62
N LYS A 285 -49.03 -11.80 -11.06
CA LYS A 285 -48.69 -13.13 -11.56
C LYS A 285 -49.91 -14.05 -11.63
N GLU A 286 -50.72 -14.11 -10.58
CA GLU A 286 -51.92 -14.95 -10.53
C GLU A 286 -52.95 -14.55 -11.60
N ASN A 287 -53.27 -13.25 -11.69
CA ASN A 287 -54.23 -12.73 -12.66
C ASN A 287 -53.72 -12.87 -14.11
N TYR A 288 -52.43 -12.65 -14.34
CA TYR A 288 -51.80 -12.82 -15.66
C TYR A 288 -51.82 -14.29 -16.10
N ALA A 289 -51.48 -15.23 -15.22
CA ALA A 289 -51.56 -16.66 -15.51
C ALA A 289 -53.00 -17.16 -15.70
N GLN A 290 -53.96 -16.59 -14.97
CA GLN A 290 -55.38 -16.87 -15.19
C GLN A 290 -55.82 -16.39 -16.57
N TRP A 291 -55.48 -15.16 -16.94
CA TRP A 291 -55.80 -14.61 -18.25
C TRP A 291 -55.16 -15.42 -19.40
N GLN A 292 -53.88 -15.79 -19.28
CA GLN A 292 -53.19 -16.63 -20.27
C GLN A 292 -53.88 -17.98 -20.51
N ARG A 293 -54.33 -18.64 -19.44
CA ARG A 293 -55.05 -19.92 -19.52
C ARG A 293 -56.42 -19.78 -20.17
N GLU A 294 -57.11 -18.68 -19.93
CA GLU A 294 -58.48 -18.48 -20.38
C GLU A 294 -58.64 -17.88 -21.79
N GLU A 295 -57.68 -17.07 -22.26
CA GLU A 295 -57.76 -16.29 -23.51
C GLU A 295 -56.70 -16.70 -24.55
N ILE A 296 -55.40 -16.53 -24.23
CA ILE A 296 -54.30 -16.81 -25.18
C ILE A 296 -54.32 -18.27 -25.66
N GLY A 297 -54.57 -19.21 -24.75
CA GLY A 297 -54.66 -20.64 -25.07
C GLY A 297 -55.85 -21.04 -25.96
N ARG A 298 -56.83 -20.15 -26.20
CA ARG A 298 -58.02 -20.43 -27.01
C ARG A 298 -58.09 -19.66 -28.32
N THR A 299 -57.62 -18.40 -28.37
CA THR A 299 -57.80 -17.53 -29.53
C THR A 299 -56.49 -17.11 -30.20
N GLY A 300 -55.35 -17.22 -29.51
CA GLY A 300 -54.04 -16.78 -30.02
C GLY A 300 -53.94 -15.26 -30.29
N LEU A 301 -54.93 -14.48 -29.88
CA LEU A 301 -54.98 -13.04 -30.07
C LEU A 301 -54.20 -12.32 -28.95
N PRO A 302 -53.56 -11.18 -29.24
CA PRO A 302 -52.90 -10.38 -28.21
C PRO A 302 -53.94 -9.76 -27.25
N PRO A 303 -53.52 -9.35 -26.03
CA PRO A 303 -54.40 -8.69 -25.07
C PRO A 303 -55.03 -7.44 -25.66
N ALA A 304 -56.27 -7.16 -25.24
CA ALA A 304 -57.01 -5.98 -25.63
C ALA A 304 -56.57 -4.73 -24.84
N TYR A 305 -56.04 -4.91 -23.63
CA TYR A 305 -55.64 -3.84 -22.71
C TYR A 305 -54.34 -4.10 -21.94
N CYS A 306 -54.07 -5.34 -21.52
CA CYS A 306 -52.89 -5.67 -20.73
C CYS A 306 -51.60 -5.56 -21.56
N THR A 307 -50.58 -4.86 -21.09
CA THR A 307 -49.25 -4.71 -21.72
C THR A 307 -48.13 -5.33 -20.89
N VAL A 308 -48.47 -6.17 -19.89
CA VAL A 308 -47.50 -6.83 -19.01
C VAL A 308 -46.56 -7.73 -19.83
N ASP A 309 -45.27 -7.43 -19.71
CA ASP A 309 -44.18 -8.22 -20.25
C ASP A 309 -43.81 -9.37 -19.30
N ALA A 310 -43.67 -10.58 -19.84
CA ALA A 310 -43.39 -11.77 -19.06
C ALA A 310 -41.97 -11.76 -18.46
N GLU A 311 -40.98 -11.24 -19.21
CA GLU A 311 -39.60 -11.09 -18.72
C GLU A 311 -39.52 -10.01 -17.64
N GLY A 312 -40.15 -8.86 -17.87
CA GLY A 312 -40.27 -7.78 -16.89
C GLY A 312 -40.95 -8.22 -15.59
N LEU A 313 -42.06 -8.97 -15.67
CA LEU A 313 -42.74 -9.54 -14.51
C LEU A 313 -41.82 -10.49 -13.72
N GLN A 314 -41.06 -11.35 -14.40
CA GLN A 314 -40.08 -12.23 -13.75
C GLN A 314 -38.98 -11.45 -13.03
N GLY A 315 -38.48 -10.36 -13.64
CA GLY A 315 -37.53 -9.46 -13.01
C GLY A 315 -38.07 -8.83 -11.71
N TYR A 316 -39.34 -8.40 -11.71
CA TYR A 316 -39.97 -7.84 -10.50
C TYR A 316 -40.23 -8.88 -9.42
N LEU A 317 -40.57 -10.12 -9.78
CA LEU A 317 -40.69 -11.23 -8.83
C LEU A 317 -39.36 -11.47 -8.10
N LEU A 318 -38.25 -11.53 -8.84
CA LEU A 318 -36.91 -11.65 -8.26
C LEU A 318 -36.54 -10.45 -7.38
N ALA A 319 -36.83 -9.23 -7.84
CA ALA A 319 -36.58 -8.01 -7.07
C ALA A 319 -37.37 -7.94 -5.75
N CYS A 320 -38.54 -8.59 -5.68
CA CYS A 320 -39.36 -8.70 -4.48
C CYS A 320 -39.02 -9.92 -3.60
N GLY A 321 -37.95 -10.66 -3.91
CA GLY A 321 -37.57 -11.87 -3.18
C GLY A 321 -38.61 -13.00 -3.30
N VAL A 322 -39.34 -13.04 -4.42
CA VAL A 322 -40.26 -14.12 -4.77
C VAL A 322 -39.51 -15.03 -5.73
N THR A 323 -38.73 -15.95 -5.17
CA THR A 323 -37.96 -16.93 -5.93
C THR A 323 -38.71 -18.26 -6.00
N GLY A 324 -38.53 -19.00 -7.10
CA GLY A 324 -38.62 -20.46 -7.04
C GLY A 324 -37.42 -21.02 -6.28
N GLU A 325 -37.12 -22.30 -6.43
CA GLU A 325 -35.83 -22.86 -5.97
C GLU A 325 -34.64 -22.01 -6.49
N PRO A 326 -33.56 -21.81 -5.71
CA PRO A 326 -32.45 -20.94 -6.10
C PRO A 326 -31.65 -21.56 -7.26
N ASP A 327 -31.63 -20.88 -8.40
CA ASP A 327 -31.03 -21.38 -9.65
C ASP A 327 -29.51 -21.12 -9.81
N GLY A 328 -28.78 -20.64 -8.78
CA GLY A 328 -27.33 -20.34 -8.91
C GLY A 328 -26.50 -20.19 -7.62
N LEU A 329 -25.19 -20.45 -7.71
CA LEU A 329 -24.20 -20.33 -6.63
C LEU A 329 -23.99 -18.89 -6.15
N LEU A 330 -24.10 -17.89 -7.04
CA LEU A 330 -23.97 -16.49 -6.64
C LEU A 330 -25.11 -16.05 -5.70
N GLN A 331 -26.32 -16.57 -5.91
CA GLN A 331 -27.45 -16.30 -5.04
C GLN A 331 -27.26 -16.99 -3.68
N ARG A 332 -26.87 -18.28 -3.67
CA ARG A 332 -26.54 -19.02 -2.45
C ARG A 332 -25.44 -18.34 -1.63
N LEU A 333 -24.44 -17.74 -2.30
CA LEU A 333 -23.39 -16.95 -1.67
C LEU A 333 -23.97 -15.75 -0.91
N HIS A 334 -24.84 -14.96 -1.54
CA HIS A 334 -25.45 -13.79 -0.87
C HIS A 334 -26.36 -14.19 0.30
N GLU A 335 -27.12 -15.26 0.16
CA GLU A 335 -27.95 -15.82 1.24
C GLU A 335 -27.08 -16.31 2.42
N SER A 336 -25.96 -16.97 2.13
CA SER A 336 -24.96 -17.38 3.13
C SER A 336 -24.39 -16.19 3.90
N ILE A 337 -24.02 -15.10 3.21
CA ILE A 337 -23.49 -13.87 3.84
C ILE A 337 -24.52 -13.26 4.81
N LEU A 338 -25.80 -13.21 4.41
CA LEU A 338 -26.88 -12.73 5.28
C LEU A 338 -27.12 -13.66 6.48
N ASN A 339 -26.89 -14.96 6.29
CA ASN A 339 -27.03 -15.99 7.31
C ASN A 339 -25.67 -16.34 7.97
N HIS A 340 -24.92 -15.32 8.39
CA HIS A 340 -23.66 -15.45 9.14
C HIS A 340 -22.63 -16.41 8.51
N TYR A 341 -22.46 -16.34 7.19
CA TYR A 341 -21.51 -17.14 6.41
C TYR A 341 -21.74 -18.67 6.51
N SER A 342 -22.97 -19.09 6.81
CA SER A 342 -23.33 -20.51 6.84
C SER A 342 -23.09 -21.19 5.49
N ASP A 343 -22.48 -22.37 5.48
CA ASP A 343 -22.19 -23.16 4.27
C ASP A 343 -21.22 -22.51 3.25
N ILE A 344 -20.54 -21.41 3.62
CA ILE A 344 -19.71 -20.63 2.69
C ILE A 344 -18.56 -21.43 2.07
N VAL A 345 -17.92 -22.31 2.85
CA VAL A 345 -16.82 -23.18 2.40
C VAL A 345 -17.30 -24.15 1.32
N MET A 346 -18.51 -24.70 1.45
CA MET A 346 -19.07 -25.63 0.47
C MET A 346 -19.46 -24.92 -0.82
N ILE A 347 -20.05 -23.72 -0.72
CA ILE A 347 -20.39 -22.88 -1.87
C ILE A 347 -19.12 -22.56 -2.68
N LEU A 348 -18.04 -22.13 -2.01
CA LEU A 348 -16.78 -21.81 -2.68
C LEU A 348 -16.06 -23.03 -3.27
N LYS A 349 -16.18 -24.21 -2.63
CA LYS A 349 -15.71 -25.47 -3.22
C LYS A 349 -16.47 -25.78 -4.50
N GLU A 350 -17.80 -25.81 -4.44
CA GLU A 350 -18.63 -26.09 -5.62
C GLU A 350 -18.34 -25.10 -6.76
N ASP A 351 -18.13 -23.82 -6.41
CA ASP A 351 -17.78 -22.79 -7.35
C ASP A 351 -16.33 -22.89 -7.90
N ASN A 352 -15.37 -23.52 -7.19
CA ASN A 352 -14.05 -23.78 -7.78
C ASN A 352 -14.14 -24.66 -9.03
N VAL A 353 -15.16 -25.53 -9.09
CA VAL A 353 -15.45 -26.38 -10.24
C VAL A 353 -16.37 -25.68 -11.24
N ARG A 354 -17.47 -25.07 -10.77
CA ARG A 354 -18.51 -24.47 -11.64
C ARG A 354 -18.15 -23.10 -12.20
N LYS A 355 -17.28 -22.35 -11.53
CA LYS A 355 -16.76 -21.04 -11.97
C LYS A 355 -17.84 -19.98 -12.22
N GLU A 356 -18.92 -20.03 -11.45
CA GLU A 356 -20.10 -19.17 -11.60
C GLU A 356 -19.93 -17.82 -10.88
N ILE A 357 -19.30 -17.82 -9.70
CA ILE A 357 -19.13 -16.64 -8.86
C ILE A 357 -17.94 -15.81 -9.38
N PRO A 358 -18.14 -14.52 -9.72
CA PRO A 358 -17.03 -13.65 -10.10
C PRO A 358 -15.99 -13.50 -9.00
N MET A 359 -14.69 -13.52 -9.34
CA MET A 359 -13.61 -13.36 -8.36
C MET A 359 -13.69 -12.07 -7.55
N THR A 360 -14.30 -11.01 -8.09
CA THR A 360 -14.57 -9.77 -7.34
C THR A 360 -15.48 -10.02 -6.14
N GLN A 361 -16.52 -10.84 -6.28
CA GLN A 361 -17.43 -11.16 -5.17
C GLN A 361 -16.75 -12.03 -4.11
N ARG A 362 -15.91 -12.99 -4.53
CA ARG A 362 -15.07 -13.78 -3.63
C ARG A 362 -14.07 -12.95 -2.83
N LYS A 363 -13.46 -11.92 -3.45
CA LYS A 363 -12.60 -10.95 -2.76
C LYS A 363 -13.39 -10.08 -1.78
N LEU A 364 -14.58 -9.64 -2.15
CA LEU A 364 -15.45 -8.87 -1.26
C LEU A 364 -15.87 -9.69 -0.04
N LEU A 365 -16.16 -10.98 -0.22
CA LEU A 365 -16.41 -11.92 0.88
C LEU A 365 -15.21 -12.00 1.83
N GLU A 366 -13.99 -12.19 1.31
CA GLU A 366 -12.76 -12.23 2.10
C GLU A 366 -12.59 -10.95 2.94
N LEU A 367 -12.73 -9.77 2.31
CA LEU A 367 -12.66 -8.48 3.00
C LEU A 367 -13.80 -8.27 4.01
N ASN A 368 -14.99 -8.81 3.73
CA ASN A 368 -16.15 -8.70 4.60
C ASN A 368 -15.94 -9.51 5.90
N ILE A 369 -15.41 -10.73 5.79
CA ILE A 369 -15.04 -11.57 6.94
C ILE A 369 -13.90 -10.93 7.73
N GLU A 370 -12.89 -10.37 7.07
CA GLU A 370 -11.81 -9.64 7.73
C GLU A 370 -12.31 -8.42 8.50
N GLY A 371 -13.18 -7.62 7.89
CA GLY A 371 -13.80 -6.47 8.53
C GLY A 371 -14.62 -6.89 9.74
N TYR A 372 -15.37 -7.99 9.62
CA TYR A 372 -16.14 -8.56 10.73
C TYR A 372 -15.24 -9.01 11.89
N ASN A 373 -14.13 -9.70 11.59
CA ASN A 373 -13.15 -10.15 12.59
C ASN A 373 -12.44 -8.97 13.27
N ALA A 374 -12.10 -7.91 12.51
CA ALA A 374 -11.40 -6.73 13.02
C ALA A 374 -12.26 -5.85 13.95
N ILE A 375 -13.58 -5.85 13.77
CA ILE A 375 -14.52 -5.10 14.61
C ILE A 375 -14.74 -5.77 15.98
N GLY A 376 -14.32 -7.03 16.15
CA GLY A 376 -14.29 -7.72 17.45
C GLY A 376 -15.67 -8.06 17.99
N SER A 377 -16.50 -8.74 17.20
CA SER A 377 -17.81 -9.24 17.63
C SER A 377 -17.67 -10.26 18.78
N THR A 378 -18.48 -10.12 19.84
CA THR A 378 -18.47 -10.97 21.05
C THR A 378 -19.17 -12.32 20.88
N ASP A 379 -19.79 -12.58 19.73
CA ASP A 379 -20.75 -13.68 19.54
C ASP A 379 -20.14 -14.95 18.91
N GLY A 380 -18.83 -14.99 18.65
CA GLY A 380 -18.17 -16.15 18.02
C GLY A 380 -16.82 -16.50 18.63
N ASN A 381 -16.42 -17.77 18.49
CA ASN A 381 -15.10 -18.25 18.89
C ASN A 381 -14.02 -17.65 17.95
N PRO A 382 -13.05 -16.87 18.45
CA PRO A 382 -12.04 -16.20 17.61
C PRO A 382 -11.20 -17.17 16.77
N ILE A 383 -11.05 -18.42 17.24
CA ILE A 383 -10.31 -19.46 16.53
C ILE A 383 -11.06 -19.90 15.28
N GLU A 384 -12.37 -20.14 15.39
CA GLU A 384 -13.24 -20.58 14.28
C GLU A 384 -13.36 -19.49 13.21
N GLN A 385 -13.42 -18.23 13.62
CA GLN A 385 -13.45 -17.07 12.72
C GLN A 385 -12.15 -16.93 11.92
N MET A 386 -11.00 -17.12 12.56
CA MET A 386 -9.70 -17.10 11.87
C MET A 386 -9.55 -18.31 10.95
N GLU A 387 -10.05 -19.48 11.32
CA GLU A 387 -10.03 -20.66 10.46
C GLU A 387 -10.93 -20.50 9.24
N LEU A 388 -12.10 -19.86 9.39
CA LEU A 388 -12.98 -19.52 8.28
C LEU A 388 -12.30 -18.55 7.29
N GLU A 389 -11.63 -17.51 7.81
CA GLU A 389 -10.90 -16.54 6.99
C GLU A 389 -9.80 -17.21 6.17
N LEU A 390 -8.98 -18.07 6.82
CA LEU A 390 -7.93 -18.83 6.13
C LEU A 390 -8.52 -19.81 5.12
N ALA A 391 -9.67 -20.41 5.39
CA ALA A 391 -10.34 -21.31 4.46
C ALA A 391 -10.84 -20.60 3.20
N VAL A 392 -11.46 -19.43 3.35
CA VAL A 392 -11.88 -18.60 2.22
C VAL A 392 -10.67 -18.15 1.39
N ALA A 393 -9.59 -17.71 2.04
CA ALA A 393 -8.35 -17.34 1.37
C ALA A 393 -7.74 -18.52 0.60
N ALA A 394 -7.70 -19.72 1.19
CA ALA A 394 -7.22 -20.93 0.53
C ALA A 394 -8.05 -21.29 -0.72
N LEU A 395 -9.38 -21.26 -0.62
CA LEU A 395 -10.28 -21.54 -1.74
C LEU A 395 -10.17 -20.50 -2.85
N ASN A 396 -9.95 -19.22 -2.50
CA ASN A 396 -9.69 -18.15 -3.46
C ASN A 396 -8.35 -18.35 -4.19
N ILE A 397 -7.28 -18.76 -3.49
CA ILE A 397 -5.98 -19.11 -4.09
C ILE A 397 -6.14 -20.27 -5.07
N ILE A 398 -6.84 -21.34 -4.68
CA ILE A 398 -7.11 -22.49 -5.57
C ILE A 398 -7.83 -22.02 -6.83
N ARG A 399 -8.85 -21.16 -6.69
CA ARG A 399 -9.59 -20.56 -7.82
C ARG A 399 -8.69 -19.73 -8.74
N TYR A 400 -7.80 -18.89 -8.19
CA TYR A 400 -6.83 -18.12 -9.00
C TYR A 400 -5.89 -19.02 -9.81
N VAL A 401 -5.40 -20.10 -9.20
CA VAL A 401 -4.54 -21.06 -9.90
C VAL A 401 -5.28 -21.71 -11.08
N MET A 402 -6.58 -21.99 -10.92
CA MET A 402 -7.42 -22.60 -11.96
C MET A 402 -7.81 -21.65 -13.09
N ASP A 403 -7.95 -20.36 -12.80
CA ASP A 403 -8.24 -19.35 -13.83
C ASP A 403 -7.01 -19.02 -14.68
N GLY A 404 -5.83 -19.56 -14.33
CA GLY A 404 -4.58 -19.33 -15.06
C GLY A 404 -4.04 -17.90 -14.91
N GLU A 405 -4.69 -17.08 -14.08
CA GLU A 405 -4.36 -15.68 -13.89
C GLU A 405 -3.70 -15.41 -12.54
N ASN A 406 -2.63 -14.61 -12.59
CA ASN A 406 -2.18 -13.77 -11.48
C ASN A 406 -1.52 -14.48 -10.27
N ILE A 407 -0.40 -15.16 -10.50
CA ILE A 407 0.53 -15.69 -9.48
C ILE A 407 0.89 -14.65 -8.40
N LEU A 408 0.88 -13.35 -8.73
CA LEU A 408 1.14 -12.26 -7.79
C LEU A 408 0.08 -12.20 -6.68
N SER A 409 -1.19 -12.44 -7.00
CA SER A 409 -2.28 -12.42 -6.00
C SER A 409 -2.14 -13.55 -4.97
N CYS A 410 -1.69 -14.72 -5.42
CA CYS A 410 -1.39 -15.86 -4.56
C CYS A 410 -0.23 -15.58 -3.59
N ASN A 411 0.84 -14.93 -4.07
CA ASN A 411 1.98 -14.54 -3.23
C ASN A 411 1.61 -13.44 -2.23
N VAL A 412 0.75 -12.49 -2.61
CA VAL A 412 0.27 -11.43 -1.71
C VAL A 412 -0.51 -12.02 -0.54
N ALA A 413 -1.40 -13.00 -0.79
CA ALA A 413 -2.13 -13.68 0.28
C ALA A 413 -1.18 -14.41 1.25
N LEU A 414 -0.20 -15.16 0.74
CA LEU A 414 0.79 -15.83 1.59
C LEU A 414 1.63 -14.84 2.42
N GLN A 415 1.96 -13.66 1.88
CA GLN A 415 2.66 -12.61 2.66
C GLN A 415 1.76 -11.94 3.69
N LYS A 416 0.49 -11.70 3.35
CA LYS A 416 -0.51 -11.12 4.26
C LYS A 416 -0.67 -11.99 5.51
N TYR A 417 -0.76 -13.31 5.33
CA TYR A 417 -0.91 -14.28 6.43
C TYR A 417 0.41 -14.86 6.91
N LYS A 418 1.52 -14.11 6.88
CA LYS A 418 2.87 -14.61 7.21
C LYS A 418 2.95 -15.34 8.56
N ASN A 419 2.25 -14.84 9.57
CA ASN A 419 2.27 -15.44 10.91
C ASN A 419 1.43 -16.73 11.00
N GLN A 420 0.43 -16.89 10.13
CA GLN A 420 -0.46 -18.06 10.05
C GLN A 420 -0.15 -18.95 8.82
N GLN A 421 0.99 -18.73 8.16
CA GLN A 421 1.38 -19.42 6.93
C GLN A 421 1.27 -20.95 7.00
N PRO A 422 1.69 -21.64 8.08
CA PRO A 422 1.56 -23.10 8.16
C PRO A 422 0.11 -23.57 8.05
N LYS A 423 -0.83 -22.91 8.75
CA LYS A 423 -2.25 -23.25 8.70
C LYS A 423 -2.87 -22.94 7.33
N LEU A 424 -2.53 -21.80 6.73
CA LEU A 424 -3.02 -21.47 5.38
C LEU A 424 -2.56 -22.49 4.33
N ILE A 425 -1.29 -22.90 4.41
CA ILE A 425 -0.73 -23.93 3.51
C ILE A 425 -1.40 -25.29 3.77
N GLU A 426 -1.66 -25.64 5.02
CA GLU A 426 -2.42 -26.86 5.37
C GLU A 426 -3.83 -26.84 4.76
N SER A 427 -4.58 -25.75 4.92
CA SER A 427 -5.91 -25.58 4.31
C SER A 427 -5.87 -25.65 2.78
N LEU A 428 -4.81 -25.12 2.15
CA LEU A 428 -4.60 -25.27 0.71
C LEU A 428 -4.46 -26.75 0.33
N PHE A 429 -3.61 -27.51 1.02
CA PHE A 429 -3.46 -28.95 0.78
C PHE A 429 -4.77 -29.70 0.99
N GLN A 430 -5.48 -29.40 2.08
CA GLN A 430 -6.76 -30.01 2.41
C GLN A 430 -7.80 -29.82 1.29
N TYR A 431 -8.12 -28.56 0.95
CA TYR A 431 -9.19 -28.29 0.00
C TYR A 431 -8.81 -28.67 -1.43
N ALA A 432 -7.54 -28.56 -1.79
CA ALA A 432 -7.06 -29.04 -3.08
C ALA A 432 -7.20 -30.57 -3.22
N ASP A 433 -6.93 -31.33 -2.16
CA ASP A 433 -7.08 -32.79 -2.12
C ASP A 433 -8.54 -33.23 -2.20
N GLU A 434 -9.41 -32.63 -1.37
CA GLU A 434 -10.84 -32.94 -1.33
C GLU A 434 -11.54 -32.73 -2.69
N GLN A 435 -11.08 -31.76 -3.47
CA GLN A 435 -11.65 -31.41 -4.76
C GLN A 435 -10.91 -31.98 -5.98
N TYR A 436 -9.75 -32.62 -5.78
CA TYR A 436 -8.78 -32.93 -6.85
C TYR A 436 -9.40 -33.71 -8.03
N GLU A 437 -10.25 -34.70 -7.74
CA GLU A 437 -10.89 -35.58 -8.71
C GLU A 437 -11.99 -34.88 -9.53
N GLN A 438 -12.50 -33.73 -9.05
CA GLN A 438 -13.54 -32.96 -9.72
C GLN A 438 -12.96 -32.01 -10.78
N PHE A 439 -11.65 -31.77 -10.75
CA PHE A 439 -10.96 -30.89 -11.70
C PHE A 439 -10.56 -31.60 -12.99
N THR A 440 -10.47 -30.84 -14.07
CA THR A 440 -9.95 -31.35 -15.35
C THR A 440 -8.46 -31.67 -15.24
N LEU A 441 -7.94 -32.53 -16.13
CA LEU A 441 -6.51 -32.90 -16.15
C LEU A 441 -5.57 -31.67 -16.28
N ALA A 442 -5.98 -30.65 -17.04
CA ALA A 442 -5.22 -29.42 -17.18
C ALA A 442 -5.16 -28.62 -15.86
N GLU A 443 -6.28 -28.52 -15.15
CA GLU A 443 -6.36 -27.85 -13.85
C GLU A 443 -5.58 -28.59 -12.77
N GLN A 444 -5.64 -29.92 -12.77
CA GLN A 444 -4.83 -30.77 -11.90
C GLN A 444 -3.34 -30.54 -12.10
N GLU A 445 -2.89 -30.37 -13.36
CA GLU A 445 -1.49 -30.07 -13.67
C GLU A 445 -1.08 -28.66 -13.19
N MET A 446 -1.93 -27.64 -13.39
CA MET A 446 -1.69 -26.29 -12.90
C MET A 446 -1.56 -26.25 -11.37
N LEU A 447 -2.45 -26.97 -10.67
CA LEU A 447 -2.43 -27.10 -9.22
C LEU A 447 -1.15 -27.79 -8.76
N LYS A 448 -0.78 -28.93 -9.38
CA LYS A 448 0.48 -29.63 -9.11
C LYS A 448 1.70 -28.70 -9.21
N ARG A 449 1.82 -27.95 -10.31
CA ARG A 449 2.92 -26.99 -10.51
C ARG A 449 2.97 -25.92 -9.43
N TYR A 450 1.81 -25.41 -9.01
CA TYR A 450 1.72 -24.41 -7.95
C TYR A 450 2.15 -24.97 -6.58
N PHE A 451 1.74 -26.19 -6.23
CA PHE A 451 2.14 -26.82 -4.97
C PHE A 451 3.64 -27.14 -4.92
N PHE A 452 4.28 -27.58 -6.02
CA PHE A 452 5.74 -27.70 -6.07
C PHE A 452 6.46 -26.35 -5.92
N LYS A 453 5.86 -25.25 -6.37
CA LYS A 453 6.38 -23.90 -6.12
C LYS A 453 6.29 -23.53 -4.64
N ILE A 454 5.18 -23.83 -3.97
CA ILE A 454 5.05 -23.65 -2.50
C ILE A 454 6.13 -24.47 -1.79
N ILE A 455 6.29 -25.75 -2.12
CA ILE A 455 7.31 -26.63 -1.52
C ILE A 455 8.72 -26.08 -1.76
N SER A 456 9.00 -25.54 -2.96
CA SER A 456 10.29 -24.92 -3.27
C SER A 456 10.59 -23.67 -2.45
N LEU A 457 9.57 -22.84 -2.17
CA LEU A 457 9.75 -21.57 -1.49
C LEU A 457 9.80 -21.75 0.03
N TYR A 458 8.95 -22.63 0.58
CA TYR A 458 8.72 -22.75 2.02
C TYR A 458 9.22 -24.07 2.61
N GLY A 459 9.72 -25.01 1.80
CA GLY A 459 10.17 -26.33 2.27
C GLY A 459 11.41 -26.31 3.16
N GLY A 460 12.23 -25.27 3.11
CA GLY A 460 13.35 -25.09 4.04
C GLY A 460 12.89 -24.70 5.45
N GLU A 461 11.89 -23.82 5.56
CA GLU A 461 11.36 -23.32 6.83
C GLU A 461 10.36 -24.30 7.46
N LEU A 462 9.48 -24.90 6.65
CA LEU A 462 8.36 -25.75 7.10
C LEU A 462 8.64 -27.26 6.96
N GLY A 463 9.88 -27.67 6.70
CA GLY A 463 10.24 -28.99 6.17
C GLY A 463 9.45 -30.19 6.69
N ALA A 464 9.35 -30.38 8.02
CA ALA A 464 8.62 -31.49 8.63
C ALA A 464 7.08 -31.33 8.54
N ALA A 465 6.57 -30.10 8.60
CA ALA A 465 5.14 -29.81 8.48
C ALA A 465 4.63 -30.10 7.06
N ILE A 466 5.38 -29.71 6.02
CA ILE A 466 5.03 -30.02 4.62
C ILE A 466 4.95 -31.54 4.39
N GLU A 467 5.89 -32.29 4.95
CA GLU A 467 5.86 -33.75 4.85
C GLU A 467 4.64 -34.36 5.56
N GLY A 468 4.25 -33.78 6.70
CA GLY A 468 2.99 -34.08 7.37
C GLY A 468 1.78 -33.80 6.49
N PHE A 469 1.70 -32.62 5.87
CA PHE A 469 0.59 -32.24 4.99
C PHE A 469 0.48 -33.15 3.77
N VAL A 470 1.59 -33.45 3.10
CA VAL A 470 1.64 -34.36 1.95
C VAL A 470 1.25 -35.79 2.31
N ARG A 471 1.57 -36.23 3.54
CA ARG A 471 1.15 -37.55 4.04
C ARG A 471 -0.35 -37.63 4.27
N THR A 472 -0.96 -36.55 4.77
CA THR A 472 -2.40 -36.47 5.03
C THR A 472 -3.21 -36.23 3.74
N TYR A 473 -2.71 -35.35 2.86
CA TYR A 473 -3.36 -34.86 1.64
C TYR A 473 -2.51 -35.19 0.41
N SER A 474 -2.60 -36.43 -0.04
CA SER A 474 -1.64 -37.03 -0.98
C SER A 474 -2.04 -36.98 -2.47
N LYS A 475 -3.26 -36.51 -2.80
CA LYS A 475 -3.76 -36.50 -4.18
C LYS A 475 -3.09 -35.45 -5.05
N VAL A 476 -2.79 -34.27 -4.49
CA VAL A 476 -2.15 -33.16 -5.22
C VAL A 476 -0.66 -33.41 -5.39
N VAL A 477 0.04 -33.80 -4.33
CA VAL A 477 1.45 -34.19 -4.36
C VAL A 477 1.59 -35.45 -3.53
N SER A 478 2.17 -36.50 -4.12
CA SER A 478 2.44 -37.74 -3.40
C SER A 478 3.77 -37.69 -2.64
N LEU A 479 3.92 -38.54 -1.62
CA LEU A 479 5.19 -38.70 -0.91
C LEU A 479 6.34 -39.14 -1.83
N GLN A 480 6.05 -39.90 -2.89
CA GLN A 480 7.05 -40.31 -3.86
C GLN A 480 7.49 -39.13 -4.73
N GLU A 481 6.54 -38.36 -5.28
CA GLU A 481 6.88 -37.17 -6.07
C GLU A 481 7.63 -36.12 -5.23
N LEU A 482 7.30 -35.97 -3.94
CA LEU A 482 8.04 -35.08 -3.03
C LEU A 482 9.50 -35.53 -2.85
N LYS A 483 9.74 -36.85 -2.70
CA LYS A 483 11.10 -37.41 -2.62
C LYS A 483 11.86 -37.18 -3.92
N ASP A 484 11.24 -37.46 -5.06
CA ASP A 484 11.85 -37.27 -6.37
C ASP A 484 12.19 -35.79 -6.62
N PHE A 485 11.30 -34.88 -6.22
CA PHE A 485 11.54 -33.43 -6.29
C PHE A 485 12.73 -32.99 -5.42
N ARG A 486 12.86 -33.52 -4.19
CA ARG A 486 14.01 -33.25 -3.31
C ARG A 486 15.32 -33.83 -3.88
N LEU A 487 15.27 -35.01 -4.50
CA LEU A 487 16.43 -35.65 -5.15
C LEU A 487 16.94 -34.87 -6.37
N GLN A 488 16.05 -34.21 -7.12
CA GLN A 488 16.43 -33.35 -8.24
C GLN A 488 17.07 -32.02 -7.81
N ARG A 489 16.91 -31.64 -6.53
CA ARG A 489 17.45 -30.40 -5.95
C ARG A 489 18.20 -30.70 -4.65
N PRO A 490 19.31 -31.45 -4.70
CA PRO A 490 20.10 -31.68 -3.50
C PRO A 490 20.58 -30.34 -2.93
N GLN A 491 20.45 -30.15 -1.61
CA GLN A 491 21.22 -29.10 -0.96
C GLN A 491 22.71 -29.38 -1.24
N PRO A 492 23.53 -28.37 -1.59
CA PRO A 492 24.94 -28.57 -1.80
C PRO A 492 25.62 -28.90 -0.46
N ASP A 493 25.62 -30.18 -0.10
CA ASP A 493 26.36 -30.68 1.07
C ASP A 493 27.84 -30.74 0.68
N THR A 494 28.51 -29.59 0.83
CA THR A 494 29.92 -29.44 0.46
C THR A 494 30.75 -30.07 1.58
N GLN A 495 30.76 -31.40 1.63
CA GLN A 495 31.65 -32.13 2.54
C GLN A 495 33.07 -31.99 2.00
N LEU A 496 33.90 -31.20 2.71
CA LEU A 496 35.34 -31.22 2.49
C LEU A 496 35.82 -32.67 2.66
N SER A 497 36.58 -33.20 1.70
CA SER A 497 37.10 -34.56 1.73
C SER A 497 38.62 -34.58 1.49
N GLY A 498 39.27 -35.68 1.87
CA GLY A 498 40.72 -35.86 1.71
C GLY A 498 41.56 -35.15 2.78
N ILE A 499 42.73 -34.65 2.38
CA ILE A 499 43.74 -34.01 3.26
C ILE A 499 43.15 -32.83 4.05
N ALA A 500 42.14 -32.14 3.51
CA ALA A 500 41.51 -30.98 4.16
C ALA A 500 40.78 -31.29 5.47
N VAL A 501 40.39 -32.55 5.71
CA VAL A 501 39.74 -33.00 6.97
C VAL A 501 40.75 -33.66 7.92
N GLN A 502 41.93 -34.01 7.41
CA GLN A 502 42.96 -34.61 8.24
C GLN A 502 43.57 -33.53 9.14
N SER A 503 43.25 -33.63 10.44
CA SER A 503 43.83 -32.77 11.47
C SER A 503 45.34 -32.96 11.62
N ASP A 504 45.88 -34.09 11.14
CA ASP A 504 47.31 -34.40 11.23
C ASP A 504 47.80 -35.40 10.16
N TRP A 505 49.12 -35.52 10.00
CA TRP A 505 49.76 -36.49 9.11
C TRP A 505 49.84 -37.86 9.79
N VAL A 506 49.46 -38.92 9.08
CA VAL A 506 49.66 -40.29 9.55
C VAL A 506 51.12 -40.67 9.34
N ILE A 507 51.91 -40.64 10.42
CA ILE A 507 53.29 -41.14 10.41
C ILE A 507 53.22 -42.67 10.63
N PRO A 508 53.82 -43.49 9.75
CA PRO A 508 53.88 -44.95 9.95
C PRO A 508 54.51 -45.30 11.30
N GLU A 509 54.11 -46.42 11.91
CA GLU A 509 54.71 -46.90 13.16
C GLU A 509 56.22 -47.15 12.99
N THR A 510 57.03 -46.18 13.38
CA THR A 510 58.49 -46.27 13.38
C THR A 510 59.00 -46.21 14.81
N LYS A 511 59.86 -47.17 15.21
CA LYS A 511 60.53 -47.22 16.53
C LYS A 511 61.62 -46.15 16.71
N ASN A 512 61.47 -44.98 16.08
CA ASN A 512 62.45 -43.90 16.17
C ASN A 512 62.03 -42.94 17.29
N PRO A 513 62.76 -42.89 18.43
CA PRO A 513 62.37 -42.08 19.58
C PRO A 513 62.35 -40.58 19.27
N ARG A 514 63.11 -40.10 18.26
CA ARG A 514 63.05 -38.69 17.84
C ARG A 514 61.77 -38.37 17.09
N LEU A 515 61.24 -39.31 16.30
CA LEU A 515 59.97 -39.14 15.60
C LEU A 515 58.79 -39.22 16.59
N GLU A 516 58.87 -40.09 17.59
CA GLU A 516 57.87 -40.17 18.67
C GLU A 516 57.80 -38.88 19.50
N VAL A 517 58.96 -38.33 19.90
CA VAL A 517 59.02 -37.03 20.61
C VAL A 517 58.49 -35.91 19.71
N GLY A 518 58.90 -35.85 18.44
CA GLY A 518 58.38 -34.87 17.48
C GLY A 518 56.87 -34.98 17.26
N GLN A 519 56.31 -36.19 17.27
CA GLN A 519 54.86 -36.42 17.17
C GLN A 519 54.13 -35.91 18.42
N LEU A 520 54.66 -36.18 19.62
CA LEU A 520 54.10 -35.66 20.87
C LEU A 520 54.17 -34.12 20.94
N GLU A 521 55.29 -33.53 20.53
CA GLU A 521 55.46 -32.07 20.43
C GLU A 521 54.45 -31.45 19.45
N ARG A 522 54.24 -32.09 18.30
CA ARG A 522 53.25 -31.65 17.30
C ARG A 522 51.82 -31.77 17.81
N GLN A 523 51.47 -32.90 18.43
CA GLN A 523 50.17 -33.09 19.08
C GLN A 523 49.94 -32.05 20.17
N LEU A 524 50.98 -31.69 20.93
CA LEU A 524 50.91 -30.62 21.92
C LEU A 524 50.61 -29.27 21.25
N ILE A 525 51.23 -28.96 20.10
CA ILE A 525 50.96 -27.74 19.34
C ILE A 525 49.52 -27.69 18.81
N SER A 526 49.01 -28.76 18.22
CA SER A 526 47.66 -28.79 17.64
C SER A 526 46.52 -28.94 18.68
N CYS A 527 46.84 -29.45 19.88
CA CYS A 527 45.84 -29.70 20.92
C CYS A 527 45.26 -28.41 21.52
N THR A 528 43.93 -28.39 21.68
CA THR A 528 43.17 -27.28 22.27
C THR A 528 42.50 -27.64 23.60
N SER A 529 42.61 -28.90 24.06
CA SER A 529 42.02 -29.36 25.32
C SER A 529 43.03 -29.35 26.47
N ALA A 530 42.70 -28.68 27.58
CA ALA A 530 43.57 -28.60 28.75
C ALA A 530 43.93 -29.99 29.34
N ASN A 531 43.00 -30.95 29.31
CA ASN A 531 43.23 -32.29 29.82
C ASN A 531 44.19 -33.09 28.93
N ALA A 532 44.08 -32.94 27.61
CA ALA A 532 44.99 -33.59 26.68
C ALA A 532 46.38 -32.93 26.73
N ILE A 533 46.46 -31.60 26.85
CA ILE A 533 47.71 -30.87 27.09
C ILE A 533 48.39 -31.41 28.36
N ARG A 534 47.67 -31.56 29.47
CA ARG A 534 48.20 -32.15 30.71
C ARG A 534 48.82 -33.54 30.49
N LYS A 535 48.10 -34.44 29.82
CA LYS A 535 48.59 -35.79 29.50
C LYS A 535 49.85 -35.77 28.63
N LEU A 536 49.88 -34.89 27.63
CA LEU A 536 51.02 -34.73 26.71
C LEU A 536 52.25 -34.17 27.44
N LEU A 537 52.09 -33.17 28.32
CA LEU A 537 53.20 -32.61 29.08
C LEU A 537 53.84 -33.64 30.00
N VAL A 538 53.04 -34.47 30.68
CA VAL A 538 53.57 -35.56 31.52
C VAL A 538 54.38 -36.56 30.68
N LYS A 539 53.87 -36.94 29.50
CA LYS A 539 54.58 -37.85 28.58
C LYS A 539 55.89 -37.26 28.07
N ILE A 540 55.88 -36.00 27.62
CA ILE A 540 57.07 -35.34 27.06
C ILE A 540 58.11 -35.07 28.16
N ALA A 541 57.68 -34.63 29.35
CA ALA A 541 58.57 -34.45 30.50
C ALA A 541 59.30 -35.76 30.88
N GLY A 542 58.62 -36.90 30.77
CA GLY A 542 59.23 -38.22 31.00
C GLY A 542 60.31 -38.59 29.98
N THR A 543 60.25 -38.06 28.76
CA THR A 543 61.26 -38.31 27.70
C THR A 543 62.47 -37.38 27.77
N ASN A 544 62.30 -36.14 28.27
CA ASN A 544 63.40 -35.18 28.39
C ASN A 544 63.20 -34.21 29.59
N PRO A 545 63.58 -34.62 30.81
CA PRO A 545 63.32 -33.85 32.04
C PRO A 545 64.09 -32.54 32.13
N SER A 546 65.17 -32.36 31.35
CA SER A 546 66.12 -31.25 31.49
C SER A 546 65.80 -30.01 30.65
N LYS A 547 64.86 -30.07 29.69
CA LYS A 547 64.46 -28.91 28.86
C LYS A 547 63.08 -28.33 29.27
N PRO A 548 62.90 -27.00 29.38
CA PRO A 548 61.57 -26.41 29.59
C PRO A 548 60.66 -26.66 28.38
N LEU A 549 59.46 -27.18 28.63
CA LEU A 549 58.56 -27.64 27.57
C LEU A 549 57.90 -26.48 26.83
N PHE A 550 57.83 -25.30 27.44
CA PHE A 550 57.31 -24.12 26.75
C PHE A 550 58.17 -23.63 25.57
N THR A 551 59.43 -24.09 25.46
CA THR A 551 60.32 -23.75 24.32
C THR A 551 60.03 -24.55 23.04
N ILE A 552 59.09 -25.51 23.09
CA ILE A 552 58.68 -26.33 21.94
C ILE A 552 58.14 -25.46 20.80
N ASN A 553 57.39 -24.40 21.12
CA ASN A 553 56.86 -23.49 20.13
C ASN A 553 57.19 -22.03 20.47
N PRO A 554 58.03 -21.35 19.67
CA PRO A 554 58.40 -19.96 19.92
C PRO A 554 57.24 -18.96 19.76
N SER A 555 56.10 -19.36 19.15
CA SER A 555 54.94 -18.48 19.01
C SER A 555 54.15 -18.29 20.30
N TRP A 556 54.37 -19.13 21.32
CA TRP A 556 53.72 -19.01 22.63
C TRP A 556 54.36 -17.89 23.45
N SER A 557 54.01 -16.64 23.12
CA SER A 557 54.47 -15.47 23.88
C SER A 557 53.52 -15.13 25.03
N ILE A 558 54.08 -14.73 26.17
CA ILE A 558 53.33 -14.34 27.38
C ILE A 558 53.58 -12.86 27.67
N PRO A 559 52.62 -12.12 28.27
CA PRO A 559 52.88 -10.76 28.74
C PRO A 559 54.04 -10.71 29.75
N CYS A 560 54.94 -9.73 29.61
CA CYS A 560 56.12 -9.57 30.49
C CYS A 560 55.75 -9.60 32.00
N ALA A 561 54.62 -8.99 32.38
CA ALA A 561 54.15 -9.00 33.76
C ALA A 561 53.87 -10.43 34.30
N LEU A 562 53.40 -11.34 33.45
CA LEU A 562 53.18 -12.75 33.80
C LEU A 562 54.50 -13.53 33.79
N GLU A 563 55.43 -13.23 32.88
CA GLU A 563 56.75 -13.85 32.83
C GLU A 563 57.56 -13.61 34.11
N LEU A 564 57.49 -12.39 34.66
CA LEU A 564 58.15 -12.01 35.92
C LEU A 564 57.67 -12.84 37.13
N ILE A 565 56.49 -13.46 37.05
CA ILE A 565 55.94 -14.34 38.10
C ILE A 565 56.14 -15.82 37.75
N LEU A 566 56.02 -16.18 36.47
CA LEU A 566 56.09 -17.56 35.99
C LEU A 566 57.51 -18.12 35.98
N LEU A 567 58.50 -17.36 35.53
CA LEU A 567 59.88 -17.84 35.39
C LEU A 567 60.57 -18.12 36.74
N PRO A 568 60.33 -17.34 37.83
CA PRO A 568 60.88 -17.64 39.15
C PRO A 568 60.24 -18.82 39.88
N LEU A 569 59.13 -19.38 39.37
CA LEU A 569 58.53 -20.58 39.98
C LEU A 569 59.51 -21.76 39.93
N PRO A 570 59.50 -22.64 40.96
CA PRO A 570 60.32 -23.84 40.93
C PRO A 570 59.96 -24.66 39.69
N ARG A 571 61.01 -25.10 39.00
CA ARG A 571 60.85 -25.85 37.76
C ARG A 571 60.00 -27.10 38.01
N GLY A 572 58.93 -27.25 37.25
CA GLY A 572 58.00 -28.36 37.40
C GLY A 572 56.77 -28.22 36.52
N PHE A 573 55.86 -29.17 36.66
CA PHE A 573 54.65 -29.28 35.83
C PHE A 573 53.85 -27.96 35.77
N LEU A 574 53.64 -27.28 36.90
CA LEU A 574 52.83 -26.07 36.96
C LEU A 574 53.41 -24.94 36.09
N GLN A 575 54.73 -24.78 36.08
CA GLN A 575 55.40 -23.73 35.30
C GLN A 575 55.19 -23.96 33.80
N ASP A 576 55.48 -25.17 33.31
CA ASP A 576 55.29 -25.53 31.89
C ASP A 576 53.80 -25.49 31.50
N PHE A 577 52.92 -26.03 32.34
CA PHE A 577 51.48 -26.06 32.10
C PHE A 577 50.88 -24.65 32.04
N ALA A 578 51.25 -23.77 32.97
CA ALA A 578 50.78 -22.39 32.99
C ALA A 578 51.29 -21.61 31.77
N TYR A 579 52.57 -21.74 31.43
CA TYR A 579 53.15 -21.03 30.30
C TYR A 579 52.45 -21.42 28.99
N ILE A 580 52.28 -22.73 28.76
CA ILE A 580 51.67 -23.26 27.53
C ILE A 580 50.18 -22.92 27.44
N LEU A 581 49.43 -23.00 28.54
CA LEU A 581 48.01 -22.63 28.53
C LEU A 581 47.79 -21.14 28.24
N ILE A 582 48.61 -20.26 28.81
CA ILE A 582 48.51 -18.81 28.54
C ILE A 582 48.90 -18.53 27.07
N GLY A 583 50.00 -19.13 26.59
CA GLY A 583 50.43 -19.00 25.20
C GLY A 583 49.37 -19.49 24.20
N LYS A 584 48.76 -20.66 24.46
CA LYS A 584 47.67 -21.21 23.64
C LYS A 584 46.39 -20.40 23.72
N ALA A 585 46.03 -19.90 24.89
CA ALA A 585 44.86 -19.03 25.02
C ALA A 585 45.01 -17.77 24.15
N ARG A 586 46.20 -17.16 24.12
CA ARG A 586 46.49 -16.01 23.24
C ARG A 586 46.46 -16.37 21.76
N GLU A 587 46.98 -17.54 21.40
CA GLU A 587 46.90 -18.07 20.03
C GLU A 587 45.44 -18.26 19.58
N LEU A 588 44.60 -18.84 20.45
CA LEU A 588 43.17 -19.05 20.18
C LEU A 588 42.41 -17.72 20.07
N VAL A 589 42.73 -16.75 20.92
CA VAL A 589 42.20 -15.38 20.83
C VAL A 589 42.54 -14.74 19.48
N ALA A 590 43.77 -14.92 18.98
CA ALA A 590 44.16 -14.44 17.65
C ALA A 590 43.38 -15.13 16.52
N ARG A 591 42.95 -16.39 16.73
CA ARG A 591 42.05 -17.15 15.84
C ARG A 591 40.56 -16.89 16.07
N LYS A 592 40.20 -15.99 17.01
CA LYS A 592 38.83 -15.69 17.44
C LYS A 592 38.06 -16.85 18.08
N ASP A 593 38.76 -17.87 18.59
CA ASP A 593 38.15 -18.93 19.41
C ASP A 593 38.20 -18.55 20.90
N TYR A 594 37.29 -17.67 21.30
CA TYR A 594 37.24 -17.12 22.66
C TYR A 594 36.77 -18.16 23.70
N ALA A 595 35.82 -19.03 23.34
CA ALA A 595 35.25 -20.01 24.26
C ALA A 595 36.30 -21.01 24.75
N THR A 596 37.12 -21.54 23.83
CA THR A 596 38.20 -22.46 24.18
C THR A 596 39.29 -21.73 24.97
N ALA A 597 39.66 -20.50 24.59
CA ALA A 597 40.64 -19.71 25.32
C ALA A 597 40.23 -19.44 26.79
N ILE A 598 38.97 -19.06 27.02
CA ILE A 598 38.40 -18.86 28.36
C ILE A 598 38.44 -20.18 29.16
N THR A 599 38.11 -21.30 28.52
CA THR A 599 38.16 -22.63 29.14
C THR A 599 39.58 -22.98 29.60
N LEU A 600 40.60 -22.78 28.75
CA LEU A 600 42.00 -23.01 29.10
C LEU A 600 42.46 -22.16 30.31
N LEU A 601 42.14 -20.87 30.30
CA LEU A 601 42.51 -19.95 31.39
C LEU A 601 41.74 -20.27 32.69
N THR A 602 40.49 -20.72 32.60
CA THR A 602 39.69 -21.14 33.76
C THR A 602 40.26 -22.40 34.39
N VAL A 603 40.67 -23.38 33.57
CA VAL A 603 41.35 -24.59 34.08
C VAL A 603 42.67 -24.23 34.75
N LEU A 604 43.45 -23.31 34.17
CA LEU A 604 44.69 -22.84 34.80
C LEU A 604 44.42 -22.14 36.14
N LYS A 605 43.41 -21.27 36.21
CA LYS A 605 43.00 -20.60 37.44
C LYS A 605 42.65 -21.62 38.53
N ASN A 606 41.86 -22.64 38.20
CA ASN A 606 41.49 -23.69 39.15
C ASN A 606 42.73 -24.50 39.61
N GLU A 607 43.71 -24.71 38.73
CA GLU A 607 44.97 -25.38 39.08
C GLU A 607 45.78 -24.61 40.12
N THR A 608 45.81 -23.28 40.03
CA THR A 608 46.50 -22.42 41.03
C THR A 608 45.82 -22.41 42.39
N GLN A 609 44.57 -22.90 42.49
CA GLN A 609 43.79 -22.95 43.73
C GLN A 609 43.84 -24.32 44.43
N ARG A 610 44.66 -25.26 43.95
CA ARG A 610 44.79 -26.58 44.59
C ARG A 610 45.33 -26.45 46.01
N PRO A 611 44.79 -27.18 47.00
CA PRO A 611 45.18 -27.07 48.41
C PRO A 611 46.70 -27.19 48.64
N GLU A 612 47.37 -28.04 47.88
CA GLU A 612 48.81 -28.31 47.93
C GLU A 612 49.68 -27.13 47.47
N LEU A 613 49.13 -26.22 46.66
CA LEU A 613 49.85 -25.13 46.00
C LEU A 613 49.48 -23.74 46.54
N VAL A 614 48.35 -23.63 47.26
CA VAL A 614 47.79 -22.37 47.80
C VAL A 614 48.73 -21.67 48.79
N GLY A 615 49.62 -22.42 49.47
CA GLY A 615 50.62 -21.85 50.39
C GLY A 615 51.75 -21.06 49.70
N ASN A 616 51.91 -21.15 48.37
CA ASN A 616 52.97 -20.43 47.65
C ASN A 616 52.49 -19.04 47.18
N PRO A 617 53.10 -17.94 47.65
CA PRO A 617 52.67 -16.58 47.29
C PRO A 617 52.79 -16.27 45.80
N LEU A 618 53.74 -16.88 45.07
CA LEU A 618 53.86 -16.71 43.62
C LEU A 618 52.72 -17.41 42.86
N VAL A 619 52.24 -18.56 43.36
CA VAL A 619 51.12 -19.28 42.75
C VAL A 619 49.80 -18.53 42.97
N ALA A 620 49.59 -17.96 44.17
CA ALA A 620 48.44 -17.11 44.43
C ALA A 620 48.43 -15.86 43.53
N LYS A 621 49.60 -15.22 43.34
CA LYS A 621 49.75 -14.09 42.41
C LYS A 621 49.47 -14.49 40.97
N LEU A 622 49.99 -15.65 40.53
CA LEU A 622 49.72 -16.20 39.19
C LEU A 622 48.22 -16.41 38.97
N GLY A 623 47.52 -17.05 39.90
CA GLY A 623 46.08 -17.28 39.80
C GLY A 623 45.26 -15.98 39.63
N LYS A 624 45.66 -14.92 40.34
CA LYS A 624 45.04 -13.59 40.20
C LYS A 624 45.34 -12.97 38.83
N MET A 625 46.57 -13.03 38.32
CA MET A 625 46.90 -12.52 36.98
C MET A 625 46.21 -13.29 35.86
N VAL A 626 46.12 -14.62 35.96
CA VAL A 626 45.40 -15.46 34.99
C VAL A 626 43.91 -15.10 34.97
N SER A 627 43.32 -14.75 36.11
CA SER A 627 41.93 -14.28 36.15
C SER A 627 41.72 -12.96 35.40
N TRP A 628 42.71 -12.06 35.42
CA TRP A 628 42.69 -10.82 34.64
C TRP A 628 42.90 -11.05 33.15
N GLU A 629 43.73 -12.00 32.75
CA GLU A 629 43.81 -12.43 31.35
C GLU A 629 42.48 -13.02 30.87
N GLY A 630 41.83 -13.87 31.69
CA GLY A 630 40.51 -14.39 31.38
C GLY A 630 39.47 -13.29 31.19
N LEU A 631 39.49 -12.27 32.06
CA LEU A 631 38.65 -11.08 31.93
C LEU A 631 38.94 -10.31 30.63
N LEU A 632 40.22 -10.13 30.27
CA LEU A 632 40.61 -9.47 29.01
C LEU A 632 40.05 -10.21 27.79
N VAL A 633 40.13 -11.54 27.77
CA VAL A 633 39.56 -12.37 26.68
C VAL A 633 38.04 -12.21 26.59
N GLN A 634 37.34 -12.21 27.72
CA GLN A 634 35.89 -11.97 27.76
C GLN A 634 35.52 -10.59 27.22
N ILE A 635 36.28 -9.55 27.57
CA ILE A 635 36.06 -8.19 27.04
C ILE A 635 36.27 -8.17 25.53
N GLN A 636 37.34 -8.78 25.02
CA GLN A 636 37.63 -8.85 23.59
C GLN A 636 36.54 -9.58 22.80
N GLN A 637 36.00 -10.67 23.36
CA GLN A 637 34.85 -11.37 22.77
C GLN A 637 33.64 -10.45 22.63
N VAL A 638 33.27 -9.72 23.71
CA VAL A 638 32.13 -8.80 23.71
C VAL A 638 32.31 -7.66 22.69
N LEU A 639 33.53 -7.13 22.56
CA LEU A 639 33.81 -6.05 21.62
C LEU A 639 33.80 -6.49 20.14
N GLU A 640 34.07 -7.77 19.87
CA GLU A 640 34.02 -8.37 18.53
C GLU A 640 32.60 -8.81 18.14
N GLU A 641 31.83 -9.36 19.10
CA GLU A 641 30.43 -9.76 18.90
C GLU A 641 29.42 -8.60 18.99
N TRP A 642 29.90 -7.35 19.16
CA TRP A 642 29.05 -6.17 19.31
C TRP A 642 28.08 -5.99 18.12
N PRO A 643 26.78 -5.66 18.35
CA PRO A 643 26.14 -5.21 19.59
C PRO A 643 25.50 -6.32 20.44
N LYS A 644 25.81 -7.60 20.17
CA LYS A 644 25.23 -8.72 20.92
C LYS A 644 25.66 -8.66 22.38
N LYS A 645 24.68 -8.55 23.29
CA LYS A 645 24.95 -8.50 24.73
C LYS A 645 25.24 -9.89 25.29
N PRO A 646 26.27 -10.07 26.14
CA PRO A 646 26.54 -11.35 26.79
C PRO A 646 25.46 -11.65 27.85
N ALA A 647 25.15 -12.93 28.07
CA ALA A 647 24.18 -13.37 29.07
C ALA A 647 24.57 -12.91 30.50
N ASP A 648 25.85 -12.96 30.83
CA ASP A 648 26.39 -12.60 32.16
C ASP A 648 26.91 -11.14 32.23
N GLN A 649 26.32 -10.22 31.47
CA GLN A 649 26.74 -8.81 31.44
C GLN A 649 26.94 -8.17 32.84
N PRO A 650 26.04 -8.35 33.83
CA PRO A 650 26.22 -7.76 35.17
C PRO A 650 27.47 -8.25 35.89
N GLN A 651 27.78 -9.55 35.77
CA GLN A 651 28.97 -10.13 36.40
C GLN A 651 30.25 -9.64 35.72
N LEU A 652 30.24 -9.52 34.38
CA LEU A 652 31.37 -8.97 33.62
C LEU A 652 31.66 -7.52 34.03
N MET A 653 30.63 -6.68 34.15
CA MET A 653 30.78 -5.30 34.61
C MET A 653 31.32 -5.24 36.04
N ARG A 654 30.82 -6.08 36.95
CA ARG A 654 31.35 -6.19 38.33
C ARG A 654 32.84 -6.55 38.35
N ASN A 655 33.25 -7.51 37.53
CA ASN A 655 34.66 -7.91 37.42
C ASN A 655 35.54 -6.76 36.88
N CYS A 656 35.04 -6.00 35.90
CA CYS A 656 35.75 -4.81 35.38
C CYS A 656 35.94 -3.74 36.46
N LYS A 657 34.88 -3.43 37.23
CA LYS A 657 34.92 -2.48 38.35
C LYS A 657 35.92 -2.91 39.41
N GLN A 658 35.91 -4.18 39.80
CA GLN A 658 36.87 -4.75 40.75
C GLN A 658 38.32 -4.67 40.23
N CYS A 659 38.53 -4.91 38.93
CA CYS A 659 39.86 -4.82 38.32
C CYS A 659 40.40 -3.38 38.34
N LEU A 660 39.57 -2.38 38.04
CA LEU A 660 39.98 -0.96 38.10
C LEU A 660 40.29 -0.51 39.53
N ASN A 661 39.45 -0.91 40.50
CA ASN A 661 39.66 -0.57 41.91
C ASN A 661 40.97 -1.16 42.47
N ALA A 662 41.42 -2.31 41.95
CA ALA A 662 42.70 -2.93 42.35
C ALA A 662 43.94 -2.14 41.90
N ALA A 663 43.79 -1.19 40.97
CA ALA A 663 44.88 -0.30 40.54
C ALA A 663 44.96 1.00 41.35
N VAL A 664 43.98 1.30 42.21
CA VAL A 664 43.93 2.55 43.00
C VAL A 664 44.88 2.46 44.20
N PRO A 665 45.82 3.41 44.37
CA PRO A 665 46.71 3.45 45.53
C PRO A 665 45.90 3.55 46.84
N GLY A 666 46.08 2.61 47.77
CA GLY A 666 45.46 2.62 49.10
C GLY A 666 44.22 1.73 49.31
N ASN A 667 43.58 1.25 48.24
CA ASN A 667 42.40 0.36 48.35
C ASN A 667 42.74 -1.11 48.65
N ASN A 668 44.02 -1.50 48.59
CA ASN A 668 44.48 -2.85 48.94
C ASN A 668 44.51 -3.12 50.46
N ALA A 669 44.04 -2.19 51.30
CA ALA A 669 44.13 -2.26 52.76
C ALA A 669 42.91 -2.88 53.48
N SER A 670 41.83 -3.26 52.78
CA SER A 670 40.56 -3.68 53.42
C SER A 670 40.25 -5.18 53.32
N GLY A 671 41.25 -6.03 53.56
CA GLY A 671 41.06 -7.46 53.81
C GLY A 671 42.29 -8.03 54.50
N GLY A 672 42.13 -8.42 55.77
CA GLY A 672 43.23 -8.65 56.71
C GLY A 672 44.36 -9.56 56.20
N GLY A 673 45.59 -9.16 56.53
CA GLY A 673 46.81 -9.91 56.26
C GLY A 673 47.83 -9.08 55.49
N ALA A 674 48.62 -8.29 56.22
CA ALA A 674 49.83 -7.69 55.71
C ALA A 674 50.83 -8.78 55.30
N ALA A 675 50.84 -9.17 54.02
CA ALA A 675 51.96 -9.89 53.38
C ALA A 675 51.84 -9.85 51.85
N ALA A 676 52.97 -9.55 51.19
CA ALA A 676 53.26 -9.62 49.75
C ALA A 676 52.89 -8.38 48.90
N GLY A 677 53.93 -7.74 48.34
CA GLY A 677 53.86 -6.49 47.58
C GLY A 677 52.77 -6.41 46.51
N ASP A 678 52.22 -5.19 46.38
CA ASP A 678 51.07 -4.79 45.56
C ASP A 678 51.08 -5.38 44.16
N LEU A 679 50.21 -6.36 43.91
CA LEU A 679 49.96 -6.89 42.58
C LEU A 679 48.98 -5.97 41.85
N ILE A 680 49.45 -5.25 40.83
CA ILE A 680 48.66 -4.34 39.99
C ILE A 680 48.35 -5.05 38.66
N PRO A 681 47.11 -4.96 38.12
CA PRO A 681 46.81 -5.43 36.76
C PRO A 681 47.67 -4.69 35.74
N HIS A 682 48.15 -5.36 34.70
CA HIS A 682 48.91 -4.67 33.66
C HIS A 682 48.00 -3.75 32.82
N GLY A 683 48.59 -2.70 32.26
CA GLY A 683 47.86 -1.58 31.65
C GLY A 683 46.85 -1.99 30.57
N LYS A 684 47.16 -3.01 29.77
CA LYS A 684 46.25 -3.48 28.71
C LYS A 684 44.92 -3.97 29.29
N VAL A 685 44.92 -4.68 30.43
CA VAL A 685 43.66 -5.12 31.07
C VAL A 685 42.87 -3.91 31.56
N LEU A 686 43.52 -2.97 32.25
CA LEU A 686 42.87 -1.78 32.81
C LEU A 686 42.19 -0.94 31.73
N GLU A 687 42.87 -0.70 30.61
CA GLU A 687 42.30 0.04 29.48
C GLU A 687 41.10 -0.66 28.84
N HIS A 688 41.12 -1.99 28.73
CA HIS A 688 39.97 -2.74 28.18
C HIS A 688 38.80 -2.73 29.16
N CYS A 689 39.05 -2.84 30.47
CA CYS A 689 38.02 -2.68 31.49
C CYS A 689 37.38 -1.28 31.43
N ALA A 690 38.21 -0.23 31.35
CA ALA A 690 37.74 1.15 31.26
C ALA A 690 36.91 1.40 29.99
N ALA A 691 37.40 0.96 28.83
CA ALA A 691 36.69 1.10 27.56
C ALA A 691 35.36 0.31 27.53
N LEU A 692 35.31 -0.89 28.13
CA LEU A 692 34.07 -1.66 28.19
C LEU A 692 33.03 -0.99 29.11
N LEU A 693 33.44 -0.50 30.28
CA LEU A 693 32.55 0.23 31.18
C LEU A 693 32.03 1.52 30.52
N LEU A 694 32.88 2.20 29.74
CA LEU A 694 32.50 3.36 28.96
C LEU A 694 31.43 2.99 27.92
N ASN A 695 31.59 1.87 27.22
CA ASN A 695 30.61 1.37 26.24
C ASN A 695 29.28 0.89 26.86
N PHE A 696 29.29 0.50 28.14
CA PHE A 696 28.10 0.08 28.87
C PHE A 696 27.49 1.20 29.72
N ASN A 697 27.94 2.45 29.55
CA ASN A 697 27.40 3.62 30.23
C ASN A 697 27.56 3.56 31.77
N GLU A 698 28.64 2.93 32.25
CA GLU A 698 28.95 2.77 33.68
C GLU A 698 29.82 3.93 34.20
N TRP A 699 29.29 5.15 34.08
CA TRP A 699 30.01 6.41 34.32
C TRP A 699 30.65 6.51 35.70
N ASN A 700 29.89 6.19 36.76
CA ASN A 700 30.36 6.32 38.16
C ASN A 700 31.64 5.54 38.44
N SER A 701 31.84 4.42 37.73
CA SER A 701 33.02 3.55 37.93
C SER A 701 34.29 4.13 37.29
N LEU A 702 34.14 5.11 36.40
CA LEU A 702 35.22 5.77 35.68
C LEU A 702 35.60 7.13 36.28
N LEU A 703 34.89 7.61 37.30
CA LEU A 703 35.17 8.86 38.04
C LEU A 703 36.31 8.75 39.06
N ILE A 704 36.99 7.59 39.10
CA ILE A 704 38.14 7.35 39.95
C ILE A 704 39.32 8.18 39.44
N GLN A 705 40.11 8.79 40.34
CA GLN A 705 41.34 9.49 39.94
C GLN A 705 42.28 8.51 39.21
N PRO A 706 42.51 8.67 37.90
CA PRO A 706 43.30 7.73 37.13
C PRO A 706 44.77 7.84 37.50
N ASP A 707 45.46 6.71 37.61
CA ASP A 707 46.91 6.68 37.73
C ASP A 707 47.51 7.13 36.39
N LYS A 708 48.35 8.18 36.43
CA LYS A 708 49.02 8.78 35.26
C LYS A 708 49.87 7.79 34.44
N ARG A 709 50.18 6.61 35.00
CA ARG A 709 50.85 5.51 34.29
C ARG A 709 49.98 4.85 33.22
N PHE A 710 48.65 5.04 33.27
CA PHE A 710 47.69 4.39 32.35
C PHE A 710 46.88 5.43 31.57
N PRO A 711 47.48 6.07 30.53
CA PRO A 711 46.86 7.18 29.81
C PRO A 711 45.53 6.82 29.13
N GLY A 712 45.31 5.56 28.73
CA GLY A 712 44.03 5.12 28.17
C GLY A 712 42.88 5.14 29.17
N VAL A 713 43.15 4.86 30.46
CA VAL A 713 42.15 4.95 31.54
C VAL A 713 41.83 6.41 31.85
N GLU A 714 42.86 7.27 31.86
CA GLU A 714 42.71 8.72 32.03
C GLU A 714 41.83 9.32 30.94
N LEU A 715 42.04 8.91 29.68
CA LEU A 715 41.20 9.36 28.55
C LEU A 715 39.73 8.91 28.70
N CYS A 716 39.48 7.67 29.16
CA CYS A 716 38.11 7.19 29.43
C CYS A 716 37.42 7.97 30.56
N SER A 717 38.17 8.31 31.62
CA SER A 717 37.67 9.12 32.74
C SER A 717 37.33 10.54 32.29
N ALA A 718 38.21 11.18 31.52
CA ALA A 718 37.97 12.52 30.99
C ALA A 718 36.75 12.53 30.03
N LEU A 719 36.60 11.52 29.16
CA LEU A 719 35.42 11.40 28.28
C LEU A 719 34.13 11.22 29.09
N THR A 720 34.19 10.47 30.18
CA THR A 720 33.07 10.33 31.12
C THR A 720 32.68 11.67 31.75
N GLN A 721 33.66 12.47 32.18
CA GLN A 721 33.40 13.81 32.71
C GLN A 721 32.74 14.71 31.66
N ALA A 722 33.25 14.70 30.42
CA ALA A 722 32.66 15.46 29.33
C ALA A 722 31.20 15.06 29.06
N PHE A 723 30.90 13.75 29.09
CA PHE A 723 29.53 13.25 28.98
C PHE A 723 28.63 13.73 30.14
N LEU A 724 29.07 13.60 31.38
CA LEU A 724 28.28 14.02 32.55
C LEU A 724 28.02 15.53 32.58
N ASP A 725 28.97 16.34 32.10
CA ASP A 725 28.76 17.77 31.94
C ASP A 725 27.67 18.09 30.90
N ILE A 726 27.62 17.35 29.78
CA ILE A 726 26.56 17.50 28.77
C ILE A 726 25.20 17.18 29.40
N GLU A 727 25.10 16.09 30.16
CA GLU A 727 23.86 15.68 30.83
C GLU A 727 23.43 16.73 31.87
N LYS A 728 24.35 17.17 32.73
CA LYS A 728 24.12 18.16 33.78
C LYS A 728 23.69 19.52 33.23
N PHE A 729 24.32 19.98 32.15
CA PHE A 729 24.07 21.30 31.58
C PHE A 729 23.13 21.26 30.36
N LYS A 730 22.50 20.11 30.05
CA LYS A 730 21.64 19.90 28.88
C LYS A 730 22.28 20.39 27.56
N GLY A 731 23.61 20.29 27.44
CA GLY A 731 24.34 20.78 26.28
C GLY A 731 24.24 22.30 26.05
N THR A 732 24.08 23.13 27.09
CA THR A 732 24.01 24.60 26.94
C THR A 732 25.28 25.33 27.37
N LYS A 733 26.15 24.66 28.14
CA LYS A 733 27.42 25.21 28.64
C LYS A 733 28.61 24.41 28.12
N LYS A 734 29.79 25.05 28.12
CA LYS A 734 31.07 24.41 27.79
C LYS A 734 31.41 23.33 28.83
N THR A 735 31.91 22.20 28.36
CA THR A 735 32.34 21.06 29.19
C THR A 735 33.71 21.29 29.81
N ASN A 736 34.07 20.45 30.78
CA ASN A 736 35.43 20.34 31.27
C ASN A 736 36.41 20.10 30.11
N ARG A 737 37.53 20.84 30.11
CA ARG A 737 38.55 20.83 29.05
C ARG A 737 39.55 19.69 29.19
N GLU A 738 39.45 18.85 30.21
CA GLU A 738 40.41 17.76 30.45
C GLU A 738 40.64 16.87 29.21
N VAL A 739 39.58 16.40 28.52
CA VAL A 739 39.75 15.58 27.30
C VAL A 739 40.52 16.35 26.21
N TRP A 740 40.18 17.63 26.03
CA TRP A 740 40.82 18.51 25.06
C TRP A 740 42.31 18.66 25.34
N GLU A 741 42.67 19.00 26.58
CA GLU A 741 44.06 19.19 27.00
C GLU A 741 44.87 17.87 26.95
N LEU A 742 44.27 16.72 27.27
CA LEU A 742 44.94 15.42 27.18
C LEU A 742 45.23 14.99 25.73
N MET A 743 44.36 15.37 24.78
CA MET A 743 44.51 14.98 23.38
C MET A 743 45.46 15.89 22.60
N LEU A 744 45.54 17.19 22.91
CA LEU A 744 46.38 18.15 22.16
C LEU A 744 47.84 17.70 21.99
N PRO A 745 48.55 17.21 23.03
CA PRO A 745 49.94 16.75 22.90
C PRO A 745 50.12 15.61 21.89
N MET A 746 49.08 14.80 21.65
CA MET A 746 49.13 13.67 20.71
C MET A 746 49.23 14.10 19.24
N PHE A 747 48.99 15.39 18.94
CA PHE A 747 48.98 15.95 17.59
C PHE A 747 50.11 16.96 17.32
N VAL A 748 51.08 17.10 18.24
CA VAL A 748 52.21 18.04 18.07
C VAL A 748 53.20 17.53 17.03
N SER A 749 53.67 18.42 16.15
CA SER A 749 54.72 18.16 15.18
C SER A 749 56.08 18.05 15.89
N GLN A 750 56.67 16.85 15.93
CA GLN A 750 57.99 16.68 16.53
C GLN A 750 59.11 17.28 15.64
N PRO A 751 60.02 18.11 16.19
CA PRO A 751 61.15 18.67 15.43
C PRO A 751 62.04 17.54 14.87
N GLY A 752 62.26 17.53 13.56
CA GLY A 752 63.10 16.52 12.88
C GLY A 752 62.42 15.18 12.58
N SER A 753 61.18 14.97 13.00
CA SER A 753 60.42 13.74 12.71
C SER A 753 59.70 13.82 11.35
N ARG A 754 59.90 12.80 10.51
CA ARG A 754 59.09 12.56 9.29
C ARG A 754 57.82 11.75 9.59
N GLN A 755 57.37 11.64 10.86
CA GLN A 755 56.14 10.90 11.17
C GLN A 755 54.94 11.54 10.48
N ARG A 756 54.39 10.79 9.52
CA ARG A 756 53.18 11.16 8.77
C ARG A 756 51.93 10.49 9.33
N GLN A 757 52.08 9.60 10.30
CA GLN A 757 51.02 8.74 10.83
C GLN A 757 51.03 8.73 12.36
N LEU A 758 49.85 8.53 12.96
CA LEU A 758 49.67 8.29 14.37
C LEU A 758 50.38 6.98 14.80
N PRO A 759 51.13 6.98 15.91
CA PRO A 759 51.71 5.76 16.45
C PRO A 759 50.62 4.72 16.77
N ALA A 760 50.82 3.47 16.37
CA ALA A 760 49.87 2.38 16.65
C ALA A 760 49.64 2.17 18.16
N ASP A 761 50.65 2.44 18.97
CA ASP A 761 50.60 2.35 20.44
C ASP A 761 50.09 3.64 21.11
N SER A 762 49.61 4.62 20.34
CA SER A 762 49.01 5.84 20.89
C SER A 762 47.77 5.51 21.73
N PRO A 763 47.60 6.08 22.94
CA PRO A 763 46.43 5.84 23.78
C PRO A 763 45.11 6.11 23.07
N LEU A 764 45.08 7.11 22.18
CA LEU A 764 43.90 7.44 21.38
C LEU A 764 43.56 6.34 20.35
N VAL A 765 44.56 5.85 19.61
CA VAL A 765 44.35 4.81 18.58
C VAL A 765 43.86 3.52 19.22
N LEU A 766 44.47 3.15 20.36
CA LEU A 766 44.07 1.98 21.14
C LEU A 766 42.65 2.13 21.70
N LEU A 767 42.24 3.33 22.10
CA LEU A 767 40.88 3.59 22.56
C LEU A 767 39.87 3.51 21.41
N ILE A 768 40.15 4.15 20.26
CA ILE A 768 39.27 4.15 19.07
C ILE A 768 38.89 2.72 18.68
N ALA A 769 39.84 1.78 18.67
CA ALA A 769 39.59 0.38 18.35
C ALA A 769 38.56 -0.30 19.29
N LYS A 770 38.42 0.20 20.52
CA LYS A 770 37.59 -0.38 21.59
C LYS A 770 36.26 0.35 21.80
N LEU A 771 36.09 1.58 21.30
CA LEU A 771 34.84 2.35 21.46
C LEU A 771 33.68 1.75 20.66
N ARG A 772 32.51 1.69 21.27
CA ARG A 772 31.26 1.16 20.71
C ARG A 772 30.03 2.00 21.06
N ASP A 773 30.05 2.78 22.14
CA ASP A 773 28.91 3.64 22.49
C ASP A 773 28.77 4.82 21.51
N PRO A 774 27.60 5.01 20.87
CA PRO A 774 27.41 6.07 19.88
C PRO A 774 27.63 7.48 20.41
N LEU A 775 27.23 7.77 21.65
CA LEU A 775 27.31 9.12 22.17
C LEU A 775 28.75 9.51 22.50
N VAL A 776 29.50 8.61 23.14
CA VAL A 776 30.94 8.80 23.38
C VAL A 776 31.69 8.98 22.06
N ILE A 777 31.34 8.19 21.04
CA ILE A 777 31.90 8.34 19.69
C ILE A 777 31.55 9.72 19.11
N SER A 778 30.30 10.17 19.17
CA SER A 778 29.89 11.51 18.70
C SER A 778 30.64 12.64 19.42
N ILE A 779 30.85 12.54 20.74
CA ILE A 779 31.64 13.50 21.53
C ILE A 779 33.08 13.55 21.00
N LEU A 780 33.73 12.40 20.83
CA LEU A 780 35.10 12.34 20.34
C LEU A 780 35.24 12.80 18.87
N LEU A 781 34.27 12.46 18.01
CA LEU A 781 34.18 12.96 16.63
C LEU A 781 34.06 14.49 16.60
N SER A 782 33.21 15.05 17.46
CA SER A 782 33.01 16.49 17.54
C SER A 782 34.26 17.26 17.98
N LEU A 783 35.04 16.67 18.90
CA LEU A 783 36.32 17.22 19.35
C LEU A 783 37.32 17.25 18.20
N LEU A 784 37.52 16.11 17.54
CA LEU A 784 38.47 15.97 16.45
C LEU A 784 38.10 16.85 15.26
N ALA A 785 36.81 16.92 14.91
CA ALA A 785 36.32 17.76 13.83
C ALA A 785 36.46 19.26 14.17
N LYS A 786 36.18 19.66 15.41
CA LYS A 786 36.43 21.04 15.85
C LYS A 786 37.91 21.40 15.80
N LEU A 787 38.78 20.52 16.32
CA LEU A 787 40.23 20.70 16.28
C LEU A 787 40.73 20.85 14.84
N HIS A 788 40.25 20.01 13.93
CA HIS A 788 40.57 20.13 12.50
C HIS A 788 40.15 21.50 11.93
N ASN A 789 38.92 21.95 12.17
CA ASN A 789 38.43 23.24 11.66
C ASN A 789 39.32 24.41 12.14
N ILE A 790 39.73 24.42 13.42
CA ILE A 790 40.63 25.44 13.97
C ILE A 790 41.99 25.43 13.29
N LEU A 791 42.55 24.25 13.02
CA LEU A 791 43.87 24.14 12.37
C LEU A 791 43.83 24.44 10.88
N LYS A 792 42.69 24.23 10.21
CA LYS A 792 42.51 24.48 8.78
C LYS A 792 42.25 25.95 8.48
N ASP A 793 41.54 26.65 9.37
CA ASP A 793 41.24 28.10 9.31
C ASP A 793 40.61 28.56 7.96
N GLU A 794 39.76 27.72 7.37
CA GLU A 794 39.04 28.00 6.12
C GLU A 794 37.55 27.67 6.29
N THR A 795 36.73 28.70 6.52
CA THR A 795 35.29 28.54 6.83
C THR A 795 34.49 27.77 5.78
N ASN A 796 34.89 27.84 4.50
CA ASN A 796 34.25 27.08 3.42
C ASN A 796 34.45 25.56 3.52
N LEU A 797 35.48 25.13 4.25
CA LEU A 797 35.89 23.74 4.43
C LEU A 797 35.61 23.22 5.85
N ASP A 798 34.93 24.00 6.69
CA ASP A 798 34.57 23.57 8.04
C ASP A 798 33.73 22.28 8.00
N MET A 799 34.10 21.28 8.77
CA MET A 799 33.27 20.08 8.95
C MET A 799 32.16 20.37 9.94
N ASN A 800 31.02 19.69 9.81
CA ASN A 800 29.93 19.79 10.77
C ASN A 800 29.76 18.47 11.54
N ALA A 801 29.69 18.56 12.86
CA ALA A 801 29.47 17.43 13.75
C ALA A 801 28.53 17.83 14.89
N GLU A 802 27.83 16.86 15.45
CA GLU A 802 27.04 17.08 16.66
C GLU A 802 27.95 17.56 17.79
N TYR A 803 27.44 18.37 18.72
CA TYR A 803 28.18 18.78 19.92
C TYR A 803 29.46 19.62 19.71
N MET A 804 29.69 20.19 18.53
CA MET A 804 30.86 21.06 18.27
C MET A 804 30.97 22.28 19.18
N PHE A 805 29.84 22.76 19.73
CA PHE A 805 29.79 23.93 20.61
C PHE A 805 30.44 23.71 21.99
N LEU A 806 30.72 22.46 22.36
CA LEU A 806 31.33 22.11 23.65
C LEU A 806 32.80 22.56 23.75
N TRP A 807 33.47 22.63 22.60
CA TRP A 807 34.92 22.75 22.52
C TRP A 807 35.38 24.21 22.33
N PRO A 808 36.64 24.53 22.69
CA PRO A 808 37.23 25.84 22.42
C PRO A 808 37.14 26.23 20.94
N THR A 809 37.03 27.54 20.66
CA THR A 809 36.98 28.06 19.29
C THR A 809 38.34 28.40 18.71
N ASN A 810 39.34 28.65 19.57
CA ASN A 810 40.69 29.06 19.17
C ASN A 810 41.73 28.23 19.93
N LEU A 811 42.93 28.10 19.35
CA LEU A 811 44.09 27.46 19.95
C LEU A 811 45.28 28.41 19.98
N ASN A 812 46.09 28.29 21.04
CA ASN A 812 47.35 29.00 21.12
C ASN A 812 48.38 28.32 20.21
N ASN A 813 48.98 29.08 19.30
CA ASN A 813 50.04 28.64 18.39
C ASN A 813 49.65 27.41 17.53
N THR A 814 48.76 27.60 16.56
CA THR A 814 48.28 26.52 15.66
C THR A 814 49.39 25.85 14.84
N ALA A 815 50.51 26.54 14.59
CA ALA A 815 51.62 26.07 13.77
C ALA A 815 52.36 24.85 14.34
N ILE A 816 52.25 24.57 15.64
CA ILE A 816 52.92 23.42 16.27
C ILE A 816 52.18 22.11 16.03
N TYR A 817 50.90 22.15 15.67
CA TYR A 817 50.06 20.96 15.52
C TYR A 817 50.04 20.45 14.08
N ASN A 818 49.97 19.13 13.91
CA ASN A 818 49.90 18.48 12.61
C ASN A 818 48.45 18.10 12.28
N ILE A 819 47.81 18.88 11.39
CA ILE A 819 46.45 18.64 10.93
C ILE A 819 46.25 17.24 10.31
N LYS A 820 47.28 16.64 9.70
CA LYS A 820 47.17 15.30 9.09
C LYS A 820 46.93 14.22 10.14
N LEU A 821 47.55 14.34 11.32
CA LEU A 821 47.35 13.39 12.42
C LEU A 821 45.91 13.50 12.97
N VAL A 822 45.38 14.71 13.09
CA VAL A 822 43.97 14.93 13.49
C VAL A 822 43.01 14.32 12.46
N THR A 823 43.28 14.55 11.18
CA THR A 823 42.51 13.99 10.05
C THR A 823 42.53 12.46 10.06
N GLU A 824 43.69 11.86 10.32
CA GLU A 824 43.84 10.40 10.43
C GLU A 824 43.07 9.82 11.62
N ALA A 825 43.17 10.44 12.81
CA ALA A 825 42.39 10.03 13.98
C ALA A 825 40.88 10.10 13.70
N LEU A 826 40.42 11.19 13.09
CA LEU A 826 39.02 11.39 12.72
C LEU A 826 38.55 10.31 11.71
N ASN A 827 39.37 10.02 10.70
CA ASN A 827 39.08 8.99 9.71
C ASN A 827 39.02 7.58 10.34
N LEU A 828 39.98 7.24 11.21
CA LEU A 828 40.02 5.96 11.91
C LEU A 828 38.78 5.77 12.78
N LEU A 829 38.38 6.79 13.53
CA LEU A 829 37.19 6.76 14.36
C LEU A 829 35.91 6.61 13.53
N LEU A 830 35.75 7.38 12.45
CA LEU A 830 34.60 7.27 11.56
C LEU A 830 34.49 5.89 10.90
N ASN A 831 35.59 5.34 10.37
CA ASN A 831 35.58 4.03 9.74
C ASN A 831 35.22 2.92 10.75
N GLN A 832 35.76 3.00 11.97
CA GLN A 832 35.41 2.06 13.03
C GLN A 832 33.95 2.20 13.46
N ALA A 833 33.44 3.43 13.58
CA ALA A 833 32.07 3.72 13.98
C ALA A 833 31.05 3.24 12.93
N LEU A 834 31.28 3.55 11.65
CA LEU A 834 30.43 3.14 10.54
C LEU A 834 30.48 1.64 10.26
N LYS A 835 31.52 0.92 10.69
CA LYS A 835 31.56 -0.56 10.66
C LYS A 835 30.44 -1.17 11.51
N TYR A 836 30.14 -0.61 12.67
CA TYR A 836 29.09 -1.12 13.58
C TYR A 836 27.74 -0.40 13.40
N TYR A 837 27.75 0.85 12.95
CA TYR A 837 26.55 1.66 12.76
C TYR A 837 26.53 2.29 11.35
N PRO A 838 26.37 1.49 10.29
CA PRO A 838 26.49 1.94 8.90
C PRO A 838 25.44 2.98 8.49
N ASN A 839 24.30 3.02 9.18
CA ASN A 839 23.16 3.90 8.86
C ASN A 839 23.12 5.17 9.74
N ASN A 840 24.16 5.46 10.52
CA ASN A 840 24.20 6.66 11.35
C ASN A 840 24.37 7.92 10.48
N ILE A 841 23.29 8.71 10.35
CA ILE A 841 23.21 9.85 9.42
C ILE A 841 24.22 10.96 9.73
N PRO A 842 24.34 11.49 10.98
CA PRO A 842 25.36 12.48 11.33
C PRO A 842 26.78 12.03 10.97
N TRP A 843 27.12 10.77 11.22
CA TRP A 843 28.46 10.25 10.94
C TRP A 843 28.73 10.08 9.45
N LEU A 844 27.73 9.67 8.67
CA LEU A 844 27.83 9.63 7.21
C LEU A 844 28.04 11.04 6.63
N LYS A 845 27.31 12.05 7.13
CA LYS A 845 27.53 13.45 6.73
C LYS A 845 28.94 13.93 7.07
N LEU A 846 29.40 13.69 8.30
CA LEU A 846 30.76 14.07 8.73
C LEU A 846 31.84 13.34 7.93
N LYS A 847 31.62 12.06 7.56
CA LYS A 847 32.51 11.31 6.69
C LYS A 847 32.52 11.89 5.27
N GLY A 848 31.37 12.30 4.74
CA GLY A 848 31.29 13.05 3.48
C GLY A 848 32.03 14.37 3.53
N ASP A 849 31.90 15.12 4.63
CA ASP A 849 32.64 16.37 4.86
C ASP A 849 34.16 16.15 4.89
N LEU A 850 34.62 15.10 5.56
CA LEU A 850 36.03 14.74 5.62
C LEU A 850 36.61 14.43 4.23
N GLU A 851 35.91 13.63 3.43
CA GLU A 851 36.32 13.31 2.05
C GLU A 851 36.25 14.56 1.14
N PHE A 852 35.27 15.44 1.36
CA PHE A 852 35.15 16.70 0.64
C PHE A 852 36.36 17.60 0.88
N VAL A 853 36.79 17.75 2.14
CA VAL A 853 37.99 18.51 2.52
C VAL A 853 39.27 17.88 1.95
N ALA A 854 39.29 16.55 1.82
CA ALA A 854 40.38 15.81 1.18
C ALA A 854 40.39 15.94 -0.36
N ASN A 855 39.46 16.71 -0.96
CA ASN A 855 39.22 16.83 -2.40
C ASN A 855 38.82 15.51 -3.09
N ASN A 856 38.29 14.54 -2.34
CA ASN A 856 37.76 13.29 -2.87
C ASN A 856 36.24 13.43 -3.11
N HIS A 857 35.89 14.14 -4.18
CA HIS A 857 34.50 14.52 -4.48
C HIS A 857 33.57 13.33 -4.73
N GLU A 858 34.08 12.23 -5.30
CA GLU A 858 33.28 11.02 -5.54
C GLU A 858 32.91 10.33 -4.23
N ALA A 859 33.87 10.13 -3.33
CA ALA A 859 33.59 9.54 -2.02
C ALA A 859 32.72 10.45 -1.16
N ALA A 860 32.94 11.78 -1.20
CA ALA A 860 32.08 12.74 -0.52
C ALA A 860 30.62 12.61 -0.99
N MET A 861 30.40 12.59 -2.31
CA MET A 861 29.08 12.42 -2.91
C MET A 861 28.45 11.08 -2.49
N ARG A 862 29.21 9.99 -2.48
CA ARG A 862 28.74 8.67 -2.01
C ARG A 862 28.21 8.74 -0.57
N TYR A 863 28.96 9.33 0.35
CA TYR A 863 28.53 9.41 1.75
C TYR A 863 27.34 10.36 1.96
N TYR A 864 27.30 11.49 1.25
CA TYR A 864 26.12 12.38 1.28
C TYR A 864 24.87 11.71 0.74
N VAL A 865 24.96 11.03 -0.40
CA VAL A 865 23.83 10.27 -0.97
C VAL A 865 23.41 9.14 -0.03
N THR A 866 24.36 8.41 0.56
CA THR A 866 24.08 7.35 1.54
C THR A 866 23.33 7.93 2.75
N ALA A 867 23.75 9.09 3.27
CA ALA A 867 23.07 9.75 4.38
C ALA A 867 21.62 10.13 4.05
N LEU A 868 21.38 10.70 2.87
CA LEU A 868 20.03 11.09 2.42
C LEU A 868 19.13 9.88 2.15
N ILE A 869 19.67 8.82 1.55
CA ILE A 869 18.93 7.59 1.25
C ILE A 869 18.60 6.82 2.53
N SER A 870 19.55 6.69 3.46
CA SER A 870 19.30 6.06 4.75
C SER A 870 18.28 6.84 5.58
N GLY A 871 18.35 8.18 5.56
CA GLY A 871 17.41 9.02 6.31
C GLY A 871 16.01 9.13 5.71
N THR A 872 15.83 8.80 4.43
CA THR A 872 14.52 8.77 3.75
C THR A 872 13.98 7.36 3.54
N GLU A 873 14.64 6.34 4.09
CA GLU A 873 14.31 4.93 3.89
C GLU A 873 14.17 4.57 2.40
N TYR A 874 15.17 4.94 1.59
CA TYR A 874 15.13 4.77 0.13
C TYR A 874 14.01 5.58 -0.56
N CYS A 875 13.77 6.78 -0.04
CA CYS A 875 12.75 7.72 -0.49
C CYS A 875 11.31 7.17 -0.41
N THR A 876 11.02 6.30 0.56
CA THR A 876 9.64 6.01 0.97
C THR A 876 9.05 7.18 1.76
N VAL A 877 9.89 7.88 2.52
CA VAL A 877 9.56 9.13 3.21
C VAL A 877 10.10 10.30 2.40
N HIS A 878 9.30 11.37 2.28
CA HIS A 878 9.74 12.59 1.59
C HIS A 878 10.95 13.22 2.27
N LEU A 879 11.89 13.72 1.47
CA LEU A 879 13.05 14.44 1.98
C LEU A 879 12.63 15.74 2.67
N GLN A 880 12.95 15.88 3.96
CA GLN A 880 12.62 17.04 4.79
C GLN A 880 13.84 17.57 5.57
N ARG A 881 13.83 18.86 5.95
CA ARG A 881 14.82 19.41 6.90
C ARG A 881 14.56 18.85 8.31
N PRO A 882 15.58 18.57 9.14
CA PRO A 882 17.01 18.91 8.98
C PRO A 882 17.86 17.81 8.32
N LEU A 883 17.25 16.80 7.69
CA LEU A 883 18.02 15.71 7.05
C LEU A 883 18.97 16.23 5.96
N PHE A 884 18.57 17.29 5.27
CA PHE A 884 19.46 18.09 4.46
C PHE A 884 19.37 19.56 4.87
N ASP A 885 20.42 20.31 4.57
CA ASP A 885 20.49 21.76 4.73
C ASP A 885 21.21 22.37 3.53
N ASP A 886 21.21 23.70 3.46
CA ASP A 886 21.81 24.43 2.34
C ASP A 886 23.32 24.16 2.27
N PHE A 887 23.94 23.93 3.42
CA PHE A 887 25.35 23.62 3.54
C PHE A 887 25.71 22.32 2.82
N LEU A 888 24.98 21.23 3.11
CA LEU A 888 25.12 19.94 2.47
C LEU A 888 24.88 20.02 0.96
N ILE A 889 23.78 20.66 0.54
CA ILE A 889 23.43 20.79 -0.88
C ILE A 889 24.50 21.56 -1.65
N ARG A 890 25.03 22.67 -1.10
CA ARG A 890 26.14 23.41 -1.73
C ARG A 890 27.39 22.55 -1.91
N ARG A 891 27.70 21.65 -0.97
CA ARG A 891 28.81 20.69 -1.11
C ARG A 891 28.53 19.63 -2.17
N MET A 892 27.32 19.09 -2.23
CA MET A 892 26.92 18.15 -3.28
C MET A 892 26.99 18.79 -4.68
N ILE A 893 26.60 20.08 -4.80
CA ILE A 893 26.74 20.84 -6.06
C ILE A 893 28.21 20.96 -6.44
N LYS A 894 29.08 21.38 -5.52
CA LYS A 894 30.53 21.47 -5.77
C LYS A 894 31.15 20.12 -6.15
N CYS A 895 30.74 19.03 -5.49
CA CYS A 895 31.18 17.67 -5.85
C CYS A 895 30.76 17.33 -7.28
N SER A 896 29.49 17.57 -7.61
CA SER A 896 28.93 17.29 -8.94
C SER A 896 29.65 18.09 -10.03
N SER A 897 29.89 19.39 -9.82
CA SER A 897 30.65 20.22 -10.76
C SER A 897 32.10 19.75 -10.92
N ALA A 898 32.77 19.35 -9.84
CA ALA A 898 34.16 18.88 -9.90
C ALA A 898 34.30 17.53 -10.62
N LEU A 899 33.25 16.69 -10.58
CA LEU A 899 33.18 15.42 -11.30
C LEU A 899 32.73 15.58 -12.78
N GLY A 900 32.43 16.80 -13.23
CA GLY A 900 31.89 17.08 -14.57
C GLY A 900 30.39 16.79 -14.73
N CYS A 901 29.68 16.50 -13.64
CA CYS A 901 28.25 16.21 -13.63
C CYS A 901 27.42 17.50 -13.46
N PHE A 902 27.42 18.35 -14.49
CA PHE A 902 26.85 19.70 -14.42
C PHE A 902 25.31 19.75 -14.38
N VAL A 903 24.63 18.74 -14.90
CA VAL A 903 23.17 18.64 -14.86
C VAL A 903 22.73 18.15 -13.50
N GLN A 904 23.47 17.23 -12.88
CA GLN A 904 23.26 16.88 -11.47
C GLN A 904 23.41 18.11 -10.57
N ALA A 905 24.44 18.94 -10.81
CA ALA A 905 24.63 20.21 -10.12
C ALA A 905 23.42 21.16 -10.31
N ALA A 906 22.93 21.32 -11.55
CA ALA A 906 21.77 22.17 -11.82
C ALA A 906 20.46 21.64 -11.20
N VAL A 907 20.26 20.31 -11.16
CA VAL A 907 19.10 19.71 -10.48
C VAL A 907 19.18 19.96 -8.98
N LEU A 908 20.36 19.83 -8.38
CA LEU A 908 20.60 20.12 -6.96
C LEU A 908 20.33 21.59 -6.59
N CYS A 909 20.52 22.55 -7.51
CA CYS A 909 20.19 23.96 -7.26
C CYS A 909 18.70 24.20 -6.96
N GLN A 910 17.81 23.29 -7.34
CA GLN A 910 16.38 23.37 -7.02
C GLN A 910 16.08 22.91 -5.57
N PHE A 911 17.03 22.28 -4.86
CA PHE A 911 16.82 21.76 -3.50
C PHE A 911 16.81 22.85 -2.42
N PHE A 912 17.22 24.08 -2.74
CA PHE A 912 17.10 25.23 -1.86
C PHE A 912 15.62 25.67 -1.72
N ASP A 913 15.32 26.48 -0.71
CA ASP A 913 13.97 27.04 -0.54
C ASP A 913 13.62 27.98 -1.70
N GLU A 914 14.61 28.74 -2.18
CA GLU A 914 14.57 29.47 -3.45
C GLU A 914 15.63 28.90 -4.40
N THR A 915 15.22 28.51 -5.60
CA THR A 915 16.14 27.92 -6.60
C THR A 915 17.26 28.89 -6.98
N ASP A 916 18.51 28.43 -6.86
CA ASP A 916 19.70 29.21 -7.25
C ASP A 916 19.91 29.15 -8.77
N TYR A 917 19.13 29.97 -9.49
CA TYR A 917 19.18 30.06 -10.95
C TYR A 917 20.54 30.50 -11.48
N GLY A 918 21.26 31.37 -10.76
CA GLY A 918 22.58 31.84 -11.17
C GLY A 918 23.58 30.69 -11.29
N LEU A 919 23.63 29.82 -10.27
CA LEU A 919 24.49 28.65 -10.28
C LEU A 919 24.00 27.55 -11.24
N ALA A 920 22.68 27.36 -11.34
CA ALA A 920 22.09 26.39 -12.26
C ALA A 920 22.39 26.73 -13.73
N PHE A 921 22.16 27.98 -14.14
CA PHE A 921 22.43 28.45 -15.50
C PHE A 921 23.92 28.41 -15.83
N LYS A 922 24.78 28.77 -14.88
CA LYS A 922 26.23 28.63 -15.04
C LYS A 922 26.63 27.17 -15.31
N SER A 923 26.08 26.22 -14.55
CA SER A 923 26.38 24.80 -14.71
C SER A 923 25.92 24.27 -16.07
N ILE A 924 24.71 24.61 -16.52
CA ILE A 924 24.17 24.18 -17.83
C ILE A 924 24.90 24.83 -19.00
N SER A 925 25.41 26.05 -18.82
CA SER A 925 26.13 26.81 -19.86
C SER A 925 27.56 26.34 -20.10
N GLU A 926 28.05 25.40 -19.29
CA GLU A 926 29.40 24.85 -19.44
C GLU A 926 29.57 24.18 -20.81
N LYS A 927 30.81 24.01 -21.28
CA LYS A 927 31.06 23.40 -22.58
C LYS A 927 30.58 21.96 -22.58
N SER A 928 29.80 21.55 -23.58
CA SER A 928 29.22 20.19 -23.66
C SER A 928 30.28 19.06 -23.56
N ALA A 929 31.53 19.31 -23.97
CA ALA A 929 32.63 18.36 -23.85
C ALA A 929 33.05 18.06 -22.39
N ASN A 930 32.69 18.94 -21.45
CA ASN A 930 33.01 18.78 -20.04
C ASN A 930 31.95 17.95 -19.29
N PHE A 931 30.81 17.65 -19.92
CA PHE A 931 29.72 16.90 -19.30
C PHE A 931 30.10 15.42 -19.24
N SER A 932 30.22 14.92 -18.02
CA SER A 932 30.38 13.49 -17.73
C SER A 932 29.06 12.83 -17.34
N ASP A 933 27.97 13.60 -17.20
CA ASP A 933 26.64 13.09 -16.88
C ASP A 933 25.73 12.90 -18.10
N ALA A 934 24.81 11.94 -17.99
CA ALA A 934 23.78 11.65 -19.00
C ALA A 934 22.69 12.74 -18.99
N MET A 935 23.03 13.92 -19.51
CA MET A 935 22.23 15.14 -19.40
C MET A 935 20.73 14.98 -19.69
N ASP A 936 20.38 14.28 -20.76
CA ASP A 936 18.99 14.07 -21.20
C ASP A 936 18.18 13.14 -20.30
N ALA A 937 18.84 12.25 -19.56
CA ALA A 937 18.18 11.38 -18.59
C ALA A 937 17.66 12.15 -17.35
N TYR A 938 18.31 13.27 -17.00
CA TYR A 938 17.99 14.05 -15.80
C TYR A 938 16.93 15.13 -15.99
N TYR A 939 16.46 15.40 -17.22
CA TYR A 939 15.37 16.38 -17.44
C TYR A 939 14.08 16.00 -16.73
N SER A 940 13.83 14.70 -16.56
CA SER A 940 12.68 14.20 -15.80
C SER A 940 12.77 14.45 -14.29
N CYS A 941 13.90 14.96 -13.80
CA CYS A 941 14.14 15.34 -12.41
C CYS A 941 14.07 16.87 -12.19
N ILE A 942 13.78 17.66 -13.22
CA ILE A 942 13.62 19.11 -13.12
C ILE A 942 12.15 19.43 -12.92
N TRP A 943 11.84 20.22 -11.88
CA TRP A 943 10.48 20.68 -11.58
C TRP A 943 10.30 22.19 -11.75
N GLU A 944 11.39 22.96 -11.86
CA GLU A 944 11.33 24.40 -12.14
C GLU A 944 11.16 24.67 -13.65
N PRO A 945 10.02 25.27 -14.08
CA PRO A 945 9.77 25.54 -15.50
C PRO A 945 10.81 26.49 -16.12
N THR A 946 11.26 27.48 -15.36
CA THR A 946 12.29 28.46 -15.78
C THR A 946 13.61 27.77 -16.15
N LEU A 947 13.98 26.71 -15.42
CA LEU A 947 15.20 25.95 -15.71
C LEU A 947 15.05 25.13 -16.99
N LEU A 948 13.89 24.51 -17.20
CA LEU A 948 13.57 23.80 -18.44
C LEU A 948 13.56 24.75 -19.66
N GLU A 949 12.96 25.93 -19.53
CA GLU A 949 12.94 26.95 -20.59
C GLU A 949 14.37 27.38 -20.98
N PHE A 950 15.23 27.61 -19.98
CA PHE A 950 16.64 27.92 -20.21
C PHE A 950 17.34 26.80 -20.99
N ILE A 951 17.14 25.53 -20.60
CA ILE A 951 17.70 24.37 -21.30
C ILE A 951 17.19 24.28 -22.75
N VAL A 952 15.90 24.54 -22.99
CA VAL A 952 15.33 24.59 -24.34
C VAL A 952 16.04 25.65 -25.21
N ASN A 953 16.27 26.83 -24.66
CA ASN A 953 16.99 27.91 -25.35
C ASN A 953 18.46 27.52 -25.64
N CYS A 954 19.15 26.90 -24.67
CA CYS A 954 20.51 26.38 -24.87
C CYS A 954 20.58 25.37 -26.02
N HIS A 955 19.65 24.41 -26.09
CA HIS A 955 19.59 23.43 -27.18
C HIS A 955 19.26 24.04 -28.52
N HIS A 956 18.38 25.04 -28.54
CA HIS A 956 18.08 25.78 -29.75
C HIS A 956 19.34 26.48 -30.31
N LYS A 957 20.10 27.16 -29.45
CA LYS A 957 21.37 27.81 -29.83
C LYS A 957 22.44 26.83 -30.30
N LYS A 958 22.51 25.64 -29.71
CA LYS A 958 23.46 24.58 -30.07
C LYS A 958 23.03 23.74 -31.29
N GLY A 959 21.79 23.91 -31.78
CA GLY A 959 21.25 23.09 -32.87
C GLY A 959 20.85 21.66 -32.48
N GLU A 960 20.71 21.36 -31.18
CA GLU A 960 20.43 20.02 -30.65
C GLU A 960 18.92 19.68 -30.69
N HIS A 961 18.38 19.45 -31.90
CA HIS A 961 16.93 19.36 -32.11
C HIS A 961 16.21 18.25 -31.31
N LYS A 962 16.81 17.06 -31.20
CA LYS A 962 16.21 15.92 -30.49
C LYS A 962 16.04 16.22 -28.99
N ARG A 963 17.08 16.75 -28.36
CA ARG A 963 17.08 17.11 -26.93
C ARG A 963 16.14 18.28 -26.65
N ARG A 964 16.10 19.27 -27.54
CA ARG A 964 15.12 20.37 -27.48
C ARG A 964 13.69 19.84 -27.40
N LEU A 965 13.29 18.95 -28.32
CA LEU A 965 11.93 18.38 -28.32
C LEU A 965 11.63 17.58 -27.05
N GLN A 966 12.61 16.82 -26.56
CA GLN A 966 12.46 16.09 -25.30
C GLN A 966 12.26 17.02 -24.11
N THR A 967 13.04 18.10 -23.98
CA THR A 967 12.85 19.09 -22.90
C THR A 967 11.51 19.80 -23.02
N ILE A 968 11.05 20.14 -24.23
CA ILE A 968 9.70 20.71 -24.46
C ILE A 968 8.61 19.76 -23.98
N SER A 969 8.76 18.45 -24.20
CA SER A 969 7.79 17.46 -23.73
C SER A 969 7.67 17.43 -22.21
N PHE A 970 8.77 17.61 -21.47
CA PHE A 970 8.75 17.72 -20.01
C PHE A 970 8.13 19.05 -19.54
N LEU A 971 8.46 20.17 -20.21
CA LEU A 971 7.87 21.47 -19.91
C LEU A 971 6.33 21.47 -20.12
N GLY A 972 5.84 20.69 -21.08
CA GLY A 972 4.40 20.54 -21.36
C GLY A 972 3.63 19.63 -20.40
N GLN A 973 4.26 19.08 -19.35
CA GLN A 973 3.59 18.23 -18.38
C GLN A 973 2.67 19.05 -17.47
N LEU A 974 1.42 18.62 -17.32
CA LEU A 974 0.39 19.35 -16.56
C LEU A 974 0.77 19.59 -15.09
N GLU A 975 1.53 18.68 -14.49
CA GLU A 975 2.02 18.78 -13.11
C GLU A 975 3.01 19.94 -12.88
N LEU A 976 3.69 20.43 -13.93
CA LEU A 976 4.64 21.55 -13.87
C LEU A 976 4.01 22.89 -14.26
N ASN A 977 2.69 22.96 -14.43
CA ASN A 977 2.01 24.20 -14.77
C ASN A 977 2.18 25.22 -13.63
N ALA A 978 2.69 26.41 -13.95
CA ALA A 978 2.91 27.48 -12.99
C ALA A 978 1.62 27.94 -12.26
N ASN A 979 0.46 27.72 -12.88
CA ASN A 979 -0.86 28.03 -12.34
C ASN A 979 -1.44 26.94 -11.42
N ASN A 980 -0.73 25.81 -11.23
CA ASN A 980 -1.15 24.77 -10.29
C ASN A 980 -1.16 25.32 -8.85
N ASN A 981 -1.97 24.70 -7.99
CA ASN A 981 -1.91 24.96 -6.56
C ASN A 981 -0.56 24.50 -5.98
N GLU A 982 -0.20 25.05 -4.81
CA GLU A 982 1.09 24.75 -4.17
C GLU A 982 1.22 23.28 -3.75
N GLU A 983 0.11 22.59 -3.51
CA GLU A 983 0.09 21.16 -3.18
C GLU A 983 0.56 20.30 -4.37
N ILE A 984 0.01 20.52 -5.57
CA ILE A 984 0.42 19.79 -6.78
C ILE A 984 1.89 20.11 -7.11
N LYS A 985 2.31 21.37 -6.99
CA LYS A 985 3.71 21.75 -7.22
C LYS A 985 4.65 21.05 -6.23
N ARG A 986 4.28 21.00 -4.95
CA ARG A 986 5.06 20.33 -3.90
C ARG A 986 5.17 18.83 -4.17
N GLU A 987 4.07 18.18 -4.55
CA GLU A 987 4.06 16.75 -4.86
C GLU A 987 4.89 16.44 -6.11
N ALA A 988 4.72 17.22 -7.19
CA ALA A 988 5.49 17.09 -8.41
C ALA A 988 7.01 17.26 -8.18
N ALA A 989 7.38 18.23 -7.33
CA ALA A 989 8.77 18.43 -6.90
C ALA A 989 9.27 17.26 -6.04
N ALA A 990 8.46 16.75 -5.10
CA ALA A 990 8.83 15.65 -4.21
C ALA A 990 9.08 14.35 -4.99
N VAL A 991 8.21 14.00 -5.95
CA VAL A 991 8.39 12.83 -6.82
C VAL A 991 9.69 12.94 -7.62
N ARG A 992 10.01 14.12 -8.16
CA ARG A 992 11.23 14.37 -8.93
C ARG A 992 12.49 14.36 -8.08
N LYS A 993 12.44 14.94 -6.86
CA LYS A 993 13.51 14.83 -5.85
C LYS A 993 13.81 13.38 -5.53
N ASN A 994 12.78 12.57 -5.26
CA ASN A 994 12.94 11.15 -4.94
C ASN A 994 13.51 10.36 -6.13
N ARG A 995 13.06 10.64 -7.36
CA ARG A 995 13.63 10.05 -8.57
C ARG A 995 15.11 10.40 -8.70
N PHE A 996 15.47 11.66 -8.50
CA PHE A 996 16.84 12.12 -8.58
C PHE A 996 17.74 11.44 -7.54
N LEU A 997 17.32 11.41 -6.28
CA LEU A 997 18.07 10.76 -5.20
C LEU A 997 18.28 9.27 -5.46
N ARG A 998 17.25 8.55 -5.92
CA ARG A 998 17.37 7.13 -6.29
C ARG A 998 18.33 6.91 -7.47
N SER A 999 18.35 7.81 -8.44
CA SER A 999 19.33 7.77 -9.53
C SER A 999 20.75 8.01 -9.03
N LEU A 1000 20.96 8.98 -8.14
CA LEU A 1000 22.27 9.19 -7.50
C LEU A 1000 22.69 7.98 -6.67
N ALA A 1001 21.77 7.37 -5.94
CA ALA A 1001 22.04 6.16 -5.15
C ALA A 1001 22.58 5.03 -6.02
N LYS A 1002 21.92 4.77 -7.16
CA LYS A 1002 22.37 3.77 -8.15
C LYS A 1002 23.75 4.08 -8.74
N GLN A 1003 24.10 5.36 -8.85
CA GLN A 1003 25.40 5.77 -9.41
C GLN A 1003 26.54 5.65 -8.40
N TYR A 1004 26.33 6.08 -7.15
CA TYR A 1004 27.42 6.25 -6.18
C TYR A 1004 27.49 5.15 -5.10
N MET A 1005 26.39 4.44 -4.82
CA MET A 1005 26.34 3.40 -3.79
C MET A 1005 26.53 1.97 -4.33
N CYS A 1006 26.47 1.77 -5.64
CA CYS A 1006 26.64 0.47 -6.29
C CYS A 1006 28.11 0.10 -6.52
#